data_AF-A0AAQ3TUN0-F1
#
_entry.id   AF-A0AAQ3TUN0-F1
#
_cell.length_a   1.000
_cell.length_b   1.000
_cell.length_c   1.000
_cell.angle_alpha   90.00
_cell.angle_beta   90.00
_cell.angle_gamma   90.00
#
_symmetry.space_group_name_H-M   'P 1'
#
loop_
_entity.id
_entity.type
_entity.pdbx_description
1 polymer ?
#
loop_
_entity_poly.entity_id
_entity_poly.type
_entity_poly.pdbx_seq_one_letter_code
_entity_poly.pdbx_strand_id
1 'polypeptide(L)'
;MCRQPRSPLAAAALLAVTVTLAASAAAAPAPLERADEEVRRLYEAWRTEQGRPRGDLGGEDRRLRLEVFRDNLRYIDRHNAEADAGLHSFRLGLTPFADLTLAEFISRALGFRNTSATRVASTRYLPRAGDSLPDAVDWRLQGAVTGVKNQGHCGGCWAFSAVAAMEGINKIATGDLVSLSEQELIDCDGQDSGCNGGEMQTAFEFVVKNGGIDTEADYPFIGVDGICDAVREKRKVVSIDSYENVPANDEKALQKAVANQPVSVAINADTPAFQHYTSGIFNGVCGLKLDHGVTAVGYGTENGEDFWIVKNSWGPGWGEGGYIRMARNVLLPMGKCGIAMDASYPGLFNKLHELNEEDLHVREVTAAAAAAARHSHSTPVVERADVEVRRMYEAWKAKHGRPPRGGGCDLAGEVDRLRLEVFRDNLRYIDRHNAEADAGLHSFRLGLTPFADLTLEEYRGRVLGFRGRRGNAARAGVGSSSSARAAGDLPDAVDWRQLGAVTDVKNQQQCGGCWAFSAVAAIEGINEIVTGSLVSLSEQELIDCDSQDSGCNGGVMQNAFEFVISNGGIDTEADYPFTGTDGTCDANAVNQKIVSIDDFVNVASNNETALQEAVAIQPVSVAIDAGGRPFQHYQSGIFAGICGFTLDHGVTVVGYGSENGHDYWIVKNSWGSDWGESGYIRMARNVLLPMGMCGIAMDASYPVKTSPNPTARAAIKMRADAEVRQLYEAWKSEHGRPRAHGNCDLAGGEDRLRLEVFRDNLRYVDKHNAEADAGLHGFRLGLTPFADLTLEEYRRRVLGYRGRRNVARRVGSARAGDDLPDAVDWRQLGAVTDVKNQGQCGGCWAFSAVAAIEGINEIVTGSLVSLSEQEVIDCDSQDNGCNGGEMQNAFQFVIDNGGIDTEADYPFIGTDETCDANRVNERVVTIDSFMDVATNNETALQEAVASQPVSVAIDANSRAFQLYKSGIFSKKCGTQLDHGVTAVGYGTDEKGKDYWIVKNSWSASWGEAGYIRMARNVRSPMGECGIAMDASYPVKNSPNPTAAGAAMAVLKM
;
A
#
# COMPACT_ATOMS: atom_id res chain seq x y z
N MET A 1 -69.81 48.73 56.20
CA MET A 1 -70.01 47.32 56.63
C MET A 1 -68.94 46.48 55.96
N CYS A 2 -67.80 46.32 56.66
CA CYS A 2 -67.22 45.05 57.15
C CYS A 2 -66.30 44.38 56.12
N ARG A 3 -65.02 44.05 56.35
CA ARG A 3 -64.08 44.17 57.49
C ARG A 3 -62.66 43.92 56.92
N GLN A 4 -61.66 44.64 57.42
CA GLN A 4 -60.21 44.27 57.39
C GLN A 4 -59.93 43.08 58.35
N PRO A 5 -58.68 42.52 58.52
CA PRO A 5 -57.32 43.01 58.15
C PRO A 5 -56.43 41.89 57.49
N ARG A 6 -55.14 42.01 57.11
CA ARG A 6 -53.96 42.76 57.58
C ARG A 6 -52.96 43.02 56.44
N SER A 7 -52.41 44.23 56.41
CA SER A 7 -51.19 44.71 55.71
C SER A 7 -49.94 44.48 56.61
N PRO A 8 -48.66 44.80 56.25
CA PRO A 8 -48.24 45.75 55.20
C PRO A 8 -46.87 45.55 54.46
N LEU A 9 -46.62 46.41 53.44
CA LEU A 9 -45.34 47.05 52.98
C LEU A 9 -44.14 46.16 52.56
N ALA A 10 -43.16 46.57 51.75
CA ALA A 10 -42.96 47.51 50.64
C ALA A 10 -41.44 47.41 50.27
N ALA A 11 -41.14 47.53 48.97
CA ALA A 11 -39.94 48.11 48.35
C ALA A 11 -38.48 47.76 48.79
N ALA A 12 -37.70 47.40 47.76
CA ALA A 12 -36.33 47.83 47.45
C ALA A 12 -35.10 47.18 48.14
N ALA A 13 -34.31 46.53 47.29
CA ALA A 13 -32.86 46.69 47.09
C ALA A 13 -31.83 46.14 48.11
N LEU A 14 -30.81 45.50 47.51
CA LEU A 14 -29.40 45.33 47.90
C LEU A 14 -28.98 44.30 48.97
N LEU A 15 -27.91 43.58 48.58
CA LEU A 15 -26.83 42.93 49.35
C LEU A 15 -27.08 41.62 50.15
N ALA A 16 -26.44 40.56 49.62
CA ALA A 16 -25.39 39.72 50.23
C ALA A 16 -25.56 39.13 51.64
N VAL A 17 -25.33 37.79 51.72
CA VAL A 17 -24.50 37.00 52.67
C VAL A 17 -25.03 35.55 52.63
N THR A 18 -24.47 34.63 51.82
CA THR A 18 -23.35 33.70 52.09
C THR A 18 -23.46 32.89 53.40
N VAL A 19 -23.70 31.57 53.31
CA VAL A 19 -22.87 30.50 53.93
C VAL A 19 -22.94 29.22 53.09
N THR A 20 -21.76 28.84 52.61
CA THR A 20 -21.22 27.62 52.00
C THR A 20 -21.92 26.26 52.18
N LEU A 21 -22.10 25.57 51.05
CA LEU A 21 -21.81 24.14 50.90
C LEU A 21 -21.03 23.96 49.59
N ALA A 22 -19.72 23.74 49.72
CA ALA A 22 -18.87 23.36 48.60
C ALA A 22 -19.27 21.96 48.14
N ALA A 23 -19.72 21.84 46.88
CA ALA A 23 -19.65 20.60 46.12
C ALA A 23 -18.71 20.88 44.96
N SER A 24 -17.55 20.24 44.99
CA SER A 24 -16.51 20.27 43.97
C SER A 24 -17.10 19.99 42.58
N ALA A 25 -16.79 20.87 41.62
CA ALA A 25 -16.92 20.56 40.21
C ALA A 25 -16.03 19.34 39.89
N ALA A 26 -16.64 18.23 39.51
CA ALA A 26 -15.92 17.16 38.83
C ALA A 26 -15.59 17.68 37.43
N ALA A 27 -14.31 17.96 37.20
CA ALA A 27 -13.79 18.24 35.87
C ALA A 27 -14.12 17.09 34.91
N ALA A 28 -14.51 17.41 33.68
CA ALA A 28 -14.48 16.44 32.59
C ALA A 28 -13.03 15.93 32.42
N PRO A 29 -12.81 14.61 32.27
CA PRO A 29 -11.48 14.02 32.34
C PRO A 29 -10.64 14.37 31.09
N ALA A 30 -9.35 14.61 31.33
CA ALA A 30 -8.30 14.75 30.33
C ALA A 30 -8.16 13.47 29.47
N PRO A 31 -7.33 13.45 28.40
CA PRO A 31 -7.00 12.20 27.71
C PRO A 31 -6.57 11.18 28.76
N LEU A 32 -6.94 9.91 28.62
CA LEU A 32 -6.48 8.82 29.51
C LEU A 32 -4.98 8.54 29.32
N GLU A 33 -4.14 9.57 29.37
CA GLU A 33 -2.72 9.41 29.65
C GLU A 33 -2.55 9.48 31.17
N ARG A 34 -2.43 8.30 31.78
CA ARG A 34 -2.04 8.16 33.18
C ARG A 34 -0.75 8.93 33.44
N ALA A 35 -0.67 9.60 34.58
CA ALA A 35 0.53 10.33 34.96
C ALA A 35 1.76 9.39 34.97
N ASP A 36 2.92 9.91 34.59
CA ASP A 36 4.18 9.16 34.51
C ASP A 36 4.50 8.40 35.81
N GLU A 37 4.20 8.99 36.97
CA GLU A 37 4.33 8.36 38.28
C GLU A 37 3.35 7.21 38.49
N GLU A 38 2.11 7.35 38.01
CA GLU A 38 1.08 6.31 38.08
C GLU A 38 1.48 5.10 37.22
N VAL A 39 1.94 5.33 35.99
CA VAL A 39 2.43 4.26 35.09
C VAL A 39 3.59 3.50 35.73
N ARG A 40 4.56 4.22 36.34
CA ARG A 40 5.66 3.56 37.07
C ARG A 40 5.16 2.74 38.26
N ARG A 41 4.16 3.23 38.99
CA ARG A 41 3.56 2.50 40.12
C ARG A 41 2.84 1.24 39.64
N LEU A 42 2.06 1.33 38.56
CA LEU A 42 1.37 0.19 37.95
C LEU A 42 2.36 -0.85 37.44
N TYR A 43 3.44 -0.40 36.79
CA TYR A 43 4.51 -1.28 36.33
C TYR A 43 5.17 -2.04 37.49
N GLU A 44 5.50 -1.36 38.59
CA GLU A 44 6.10 -2.02 39.75
C GLU A 44 5.13 -2.95 40.48
N ALA A 45 3.85 -2.59 40.56
CA ALA A 45 2.80 -3.45 41.11
C ALA A 45 2.61 -4.71 40.25
N TRP A 46 2.44 -4.53 38.94
CA TRP A 46 2.32 -5.62 37.97
C TRP A 46 3.56 -6.53 38.01
N ARG A 47 4.78 -6.00 38.04
CA ARG A 47 6.01 -6.82 38.18
C ARG A 47 6.02 -7.65 39.46
N THR A 48 5.54 -7.09 40.55
CA THR A 48 5.43 -7.81 41.84
C THR A 48 4.42 -8.95 41.73
N GLU A 49 3.28 -8.70 41.08
CA GLU A 49 2.26 -9.73 40.80
C GLU A 49 2.78 -10.83 39.86
N GLN A 50 3.63 -10.49 38.89
CA GLN A 50 4.31 -11.44 38.01
C GLN A 50 5.53 -12.13 38.66
N GLY A 51 5.84 -11.84 39.93
CA GLY A 51 6.95 -12.45 40.65
C GLY A 51 8.36 -12.01 40.20
N ARG A 52 8.52 -10.81 39.63
CA ARG A 52 9.79 -10.27 39.09
C ARG A 52 10.43 -9.22 40.02
N PRO A 53 11.34 -9.59 40.96
CA PRO A 53 11.94 -8.67 41.94
C PRO A 53 12.74 -7.49 41.35
N ARG A 54 12.99 -6.47 42.18
CA ARG A 54 13.61 -5.18 41.79
C ARG A 54 15.03 -5.27 41.19
N GLY A 55 15.70 -6.42 41.24
CA GLY A 55 17.10 -6.60 40.83
C GLY A 55 17.35 -7.42 39.55
N ASP A 56 16.32 -7.93 38.88
CA ASP A 56 16.49 -8.93 37.81
C ASP A 56 16.96 -8.39 36.44
N LEU A 57 16.92 -7.07 36.23
CA LEU A 57 17.23 -6.45 34.93
C LEU A 57 18.20 -5.27 35.10
N GLY A 58 19.15 -5.12 34.18
CA GLY A 58 20.06 -3.98 34.12
C GLY A 58 19.32 -2.64 33.91
N GLY A 59 19.96 -1.52 34.25
CA GLY A 59 19.33 -0.19 34.25
C GLY A 59 18.75 0.26 32.90
N GLU A 60 19.35 -0.15 31.79
CA GLU A 60 18.87 0.15 30.43
C GLU A 60 17.70 -0.76 30.02
N ASP A 61 17.81 -2.07 30.26
CA ASP A 61 16.76 -3.04 29.91
C ASP A 61 15.46 -2.80 30.73
N ARG A 62 15.60 -2.35 31.98
CA ARG A 62 14.46 -1.94 32.82
C ARG A 62 13.73 -0.71 32.28
N ARG A 63 14.43 0.23 31.64
CA ARG A 63 13.81 1.41 31.02
C ARG A 63 13.02 1.02 29.77
N LEU A 64 13.61 0.18 28.92
CA LEU A 64 12.95 -0.33 27.71
C LEU A 64 11.65 -1.09 28.05
N ARG A 65 11.68 -1.99 29.04
CA ARG A 65 10.49 -2.75 29.46
C ARG A 65 9.37 -1.87 30.02
N LEU A 66 9.73 -0.80 30.74
CA LEU A 66 8.76 0.18 31.24
C LEU A 66 8.13 0.99 30.09
N GLU A 67 8.89 1.31 29.05
CA GLU A 67 8.37 2.01 27.86
C GLU A 67 7.39 1.12 27.08
N VAL A 68 7.74 -0.14 26.86
CA VAL A 68 6.84 -1.12 26.23
C VAL A 68 5.57 -1.33 27.05
N PHE A 69 5.70 -1.47 28.37
CA PHE A 69 4.56 -1.57 29.28
C PHE A 69 3.64 -0.35 29.20
N ARG A 70 4.21 0.85 29.07
CA ARG A 70 3.44 2.08 28.92
C ARG A 70 2.63 2.10 27.62
N ASP A 71 3.24 1.68 26.52
CA ASP A 71 2.55 1.67 25.22
C ASP A 71 1.43 0.63 25.18
N ASN A 72 1.66 -0.55 25.76
CA ASN A 72 0.62 -1.56 25.93
C ASN A 72 -0.51 -1.09 26.87
N LEU A 73 -0.18 -0.41 27.98
CA LEU A 73 -1.18 0.13 28.89
C LEU A 73 -2.05 1.21 28.22
N ARG A 74 -1.46 2.07 27.38
CA ARG A 74 -2.22 3.04 26.56
C ARG A 74 -3.18 2.33 25.59
N TYR A 75 -2.72 1.25 24.96
CA TYR A 75 -3.57 0.44 24.08
C TYR A 75 -4.76 -0.18 24.83
N ILE A 76 -4.50 -0.76 26.01
CA ILE A 76 -5.51 -1.34 26.89
C ILE A 76 -6.52 -0.29 27.35
N ASP A 77 -6.06 0.85 27.85
CA ASP A 77 -6.93 1.92 28.35
C ASP A 77 -7.83 2.46 27.23
N ARG A 78 -7.30 2.63 26.01
CA ARG A 78 -8.08 3.07 24.84
C ARG A 78 -9.13 2.03 24.44
N HIS A 79 -8.74 0.76 24.31
CA HIS A 79 -9.68 -0.30 23.97
C HIS A 79 -10.79 -0.44 25.02
N ASN A 80 -10.45 -0.40 26.30
CA ASN A 80 -11.45 -0.53 27.36
C ASN A 80 -12.41 0.65 27.41
N ALA A 81 -11.96 1.86 27.05
CA ALA A 81 -12.86 3.00 26.86
C ALA A 81 -13.83 2.78 25.70
N GLU A 82 -13.38 2.22 24.57
CA GLU A 82 -14.24 1.81 23.45
C GLU A 82 -15.24 0.72 23.87
N ALA A 83 -14.78 -0.22 24.68
CA ALA A 83 -15.59 -1.32 25.18
C ALA A 83 -16.62 -0.86 26.25
N ASP A 84 -16.31 0.17 27.03
CA ASP A 84 -17.24 0.86 27.93
C ASP A 84 -18.29 1.65 27.15
N ALA A 85 -17.94 2.13 25.95
CA ALA A 85 -18.87 2.71 24.99
C ALA A 85 -19.69 1.67 24.19
N GLY A 86 -19.50 0.36 24.47
CA GLY A 86 -20.24 -0.72 23.82
C GLY A 86 -19.73 -1.11 22.42
N LEU A 87 -18.55 -0.64 22.01
CA LEU A 87 -17.97 -0.95 20.70
C LEU A 87 -17.32 -2.34 20.65
N HIS A 88 -16.91 -2.87 21.81
CA HIS A 88 -16.35 -4.21 21.95
C HIS A 88 -17.09 -4.98 23.04
N SER A 89 -17.35 -6.25 22.77
CA SER A 89 -17.93 -7.22 23.70
C SER A 89 -16.88 -7.81 24.65
N PHE A 90 -15.62 -7.33 24.59
CA PHE A 90 -14.50 -7.82 25.39
C PHE A 90 -13.70 -6.67 26.03
N ARG A 91 -12.83 -7.04 26.97
CA ARG A 91 -11.93 -6.15 27.70
C ARG A 91 -10.51 -6.66 27.59
N LEU A 92 -9.57 -5.72 27.60
CA LEU A 92 -8.14 -5.96 27.68
C LEU A 92 -7.62 -5.65 29.08
N GLY A 93 -6.44 -6.14 29.42
CA GLY A 93 -5.83 -5.92 30.72
C GLY A 93 -4.33 -6.19 30.71
N LEU A 94 -3.69 -5.91 31.85
CA LEU A 94 -2.28 -6.15 32.04
C LEU A 94 -2.00 -7.64 32.25
N THR A 95 -1.76 -8.36 31.16
CA THR A 95 -1.43 -9.79 31.16
C THR A 95 0.05 -10.02 31.53
N PRO A 96 0.53 -11.27 31.71
CA PRO A 96 1.95 -11.57 31.89
C PRO A 96 2.85 -11.10 30.73
N PHE A 97 2.27 -10.69 29.61
CA PHE A 97 2.95 -10.19 28.41
C PHE A 97 2.93 -8.66 28.30
N ALA A 98 2.47 -7.94 29.32
CA ALA A 98 2.30 -6.49 29.27
C ALA A 98 3.61 -5.71 29.01
N ASP A 99 4.79 -6.26 29.31
CA ASP A 99 6.10 -5.65 29.03
C ASP A 99 6.81 -6.19 27.78
N LEU A 100 6.09 -6.95 26.94
CA LEU A 100 6.57 -7.44 25.65
C LEU A 100 5.98 -6.64 24.50
N THR A 101 6.82 -6.34 23.51
CA THR A 101 6.35 -5.85 22.21
C THR A 101 5.59 -6.96 21.49
N LEU A 102 4.76 -6.62 20.49
CA LEU A 102 4.03 -7.61 19.70
C LEU A 102 4.99 -8.62 19.05
N ALA A 103 6.13 -8.16 18.51
CA ALA A 103 7.12 -9.05 17.89
C ALA A 103 7.76 -10.01 18.91
N GLU A 104 8.07 -9.54 20.11
CA GLU A 104 8.59 -10.40 21.19
C GLU A 104 7.55 -11.41 21.65
N PHE A 105 6.29 -10.99 21.80
CA PHE A 105 5.17 -11.87 22.13
C PHE A 105 5.00 -12.97 21.06
N ILE A 106 4.94 -12.60 19.78
CA ILE A 106 4.84 -13.54 18.65
C ILE A 106 5.96 -14.59 18.72
N SER A 107 7.21 -14.17 18.92
CA SER A 107 8.34 -15.11 18.94
C SER A 107 8.39 -16.03 20.16
N ARG A 108 7.72 -15.66 21.27
CA ARG A 108 7.83 -16.36 22.56
C ARG A 108 6.60 -17.19 22.93
N ALA A 109 5.42 -16.80 22.45
CA ALA A 109 4.14 -17.36 22.90
C ALA A 109 3.43 -18.23 21.84
N LEU A 110 3.83 -18.09 20.57
CA LEU A 110 3.22 -18.79 19.43
C LEU A 110 4.11 -19.94 18.95
N GLY A 111 3.58 -20.86 18.14
CA GLY A 111 4.35 -22.03 17.71
C GLY A 111 3.62 -23.07 16.88
N PHE A 112 2.42 -22.78 16.37
CA PHE A 112 1.78 -23.68 15.41
C PHE A 112 2.48 -23.59 14.05
N ARG A 113 2.71 -24.73 13.39
CA ARG A 113 3.31 -24.80 12.06
C ARG A 113 2.54 -25.75 11.16
N ASN A 114 1.94 -25.20 10.10
CA ASN A 114 1.23 -26.01 9.11
C ASN A 114 2.22 -26.70 8.15
N THR A 115 2.38 -28.01 8.28
CA THR A 115 3.27 -28.84 7.44
C THR A 115 2.58 -29.39 6.19
N SER A 116 1.65 -28.64 5.58
CA SER A 116 1.26 -28.70 4.15
C SER A 116 0.85 -30.04 3.50
N ALA A 117 0.59 -31.12 4.25
CA ALA A 117 0.02 -32.33 3.68
C ALA A 117 -1.48 -32.14 3.41
N THR A 118 -1.97 -32.56 2.24
CA THR A 118 -3.40 -32.58 1.91
C THR A 118 -4.10 -33.60 2.81
N ARG A 119 -4.99 -33.15 3.70
CA ARG A 119 -5.60 -34.01 4.74
C ARG A 119 -7.00 -34.48 4.35
N VAL A 120 -7.29 -35.73 4.69
CA VAL A 120 -8.64 -36.32 4.52
C VAL A 120 -9.51 -35.89 5.71
N ALA A 121 -10.57 -35.13 5.42
CA ALA A 121 -11.57 -34.76 6.43
C ALA A 121 -12.42 -35.98 6.81
N SER A 122 -12.73 -36.09 8.10
CA SER A 122 -13.68 -37.11 8.56
C SER A 122 -15.11 -36.74 8.21
N THR A 123 -15.92 -37.76 7.93
CA THR A 123 -17.37 -37.63 7.73
C THR A 123 -18.18 -37.83 9.01
N ARG A 124 -17.54 -38.21 10.13
CA ARG A 124 -18.20 -38.57 11.40
C ARG A 124 -19.06 -37.45 11.95
N TYR A 125 -18.51 -36.24 12.03
CA TYR A 125 -19.20 -35.06 12.56
C TYR A 125 -19.68 -34.10 11.46
N LEU A 126 -19.89 -34.60 10.24
CA LEU A 126 -20.61 -33.81 9.23
C LEU A 126 -22.04 -33.51 9.70
N PRO A 127 -22.49 -32.25 9.63
CA PRO A 127 -23.88 -31.89 9.92
C PRO A 127 -24.85 -32.59 8.95
N ARG A 128 -25.93 -33.16 9.47
CA ARG A 128 -27.01 -33.81 8.69
C ARG A 128 -28.32 -33.05 8.89
N ALA A 129 -29.18 -33.09 7.88
CA ALA A 129 -30.51 -32.51 7.96
C ALA A 129 -31.31 -33.18 9.10
N GLY A 130 -31.69 -32.38 10.10
CA GLY A 130 -32.40 -32.85 11.31
C GLY A 130 -31.53 -33.00 12.57
N ASP A 131 -30.21 -32.78 12.48
CA ASP A 131 -29.35 -32.74 13.67
C ASP A 131 -29.79 -31.63 14.63
N SER A 132 -30.01 -31.98 15.90
CA SER A 132 -30.26 -31.04 17.00
C SER A 132 -29.11 -31.11 17.98
N LEU A 133 -28.27 -30.07 18.00
CA LEU A 133 -27.16 -29.94 18.94
C LEU A 133 -27.63 -29.19 20.20
N PRO A 134 -27.02 -29.43 21.38
CA PRO A 134 -27.26 -28.61 22.56
C PRO A 134 -26.94 -27.14 22.28
N ASP A 135 -27.72 -26.23 22.86
CA ASP A 135 -27.52 -24.77 22.70
C ASP A 135 -26.18 -24.30 23.29
N ALA A 136 -25.73 -24.95 24.36
CA ALA A 136 -24.44 -24.71 24.99
C ALA A 136 -23.81 -26.02 25.49
N VAL A 137 -22.48 -26.08 25.44
CA VAL A 137 -21.66 -27.17 25.99
C VAL A 137 -20.48 -26.54 26.71
N ASP A 138 -20.19 -26.99 27.93
CA ASP A 138 -18.99 -26.60 28.67
C ASP A 138 -18.38 -27.84 29.34
N TRP A 139 -17.28 -28.34 28.77
CA TRP A 139 -16.58 -29.52 29.28
C TRP A 139 -15.88 -29.28 30.62
N ARG A 140 -15.66 -28.01 31.01
CA ARG A 140 -15.10 -27.65 32.32
C ARG A 140 -16.07 -28.03 33.43
N LEU A 141 -17.36 -27.74 33.23
CA LEU A 141 -18.41 -28.08 34.19
C LEU A 141 -18.65 -29.59 34.29
N GLN A 142 -18.31 -30.34 33.24
CA GLN A 142 -18.39 -31.80 33.20
C GLN A 142 -17.12 -32.48 33.74
N GLY A 143 -16.12 -31.71 34.19
CA GLY A 143 -14.88 -32.22 34.74
C GLY A 143 -13.98 -32.91 33.70
N ALA A 144 -14.15 -32.60 32.41
CA ALA A 144 -13.37 -33.15 31.29
C ALA A 144 -12.28 -32.20 30.79
N VAL A 145 -11.84 -31.26 31.64
CA VAL A 145 -10.78 -30.29 31.32
C VAL A 145 -9.87 -30.16 32.54
N THR A 146 -8.57 -30.40 32.37
CA THR A 146 -7.55 -30.18 33.41
C THR A 146 -7.33 -28.68 33.66
N GLY A 147 -6.57 -28.34 34.70
CA GLY A 147 -6.15 -26.96 34.96
C GLY A 147 -5.42 -26.33 33.77
N VAL A 148 -5.43 -24.99 33.70
CA VAL A 148 -4.68 -24.26 32.67
C VAL A 148 -3.19 -24.32 33.00
N LYS A 149 -2.39 -24.76 32.03
CA LYS A 149 -0.93 -24.85 32.10
C LYS A 149 -0.26 -23.66 31.39
N ASN A 150 1.06 -23.53 31.53
CA ASN A 150 1.84 -22.43 30.95
C ASN A 150 3.04 -22.99 30.15
N GLN A 151 3.06 -22.76 28.84
CA GLN A 151 4.13 -23.19 27.94
C GLN A 151 5.44 -22.39 28.09
N GLY A 152 5.42 -21.27 28.83
CA GLY A 152 6.59 -20.42 29.01
C GLY A 152 7.07 -19.77 27.70
N HIS A 153 8.37 -19.87 27.42
CA HIS A 153 9.00 -19.33 26.19
C HIS A 153 9.17 -20.37 25.09
N CYS A 154 8.61 -21.56 25.28
CA CYS A 154 8.62 -22.65 24.30
C CYS A 154 7.42 -22.52 23.36
N GLY A 155 7.63 -22.62 22.05
CA GLY A 155 6.57 -22.68 21.03
C GLY A 155 5.77 -23.99 21.03
N GLY A 156 5.58 -24.63 22.18
CA GLY A 156 4.96 -25.93 22.34
C GLY A 156 3.43 -25.94 22.30
N CYS A 157 2.77 -24.86 21.89
CA CYS A 157 1.29 -24.73 21.92
C CYS A 157 0.54 -25.90 21.23
N TRP A 158 1.14 -26.48 20.19
CA TRP A 158 0.64 -27.67 19.51
C TRP A 158 0.52 -28.89 20.44
N ALA A 159 1.53 -29.13 21.28
CA ALA A 159 1.54 -30.21 22.26
C ALA A 159 0.48 -29.99 23.36
N PHE A 160 0.38 -28.76 23.87
CA PHE A 160 -0.64 -28.40 24.87
C PHE A 160 -2.07 -28.57 24.33
N SER A 161 -2.31 -28.16 23.08
CA SER A 161 -3.61 -28.32 22.44
C SER A 161 -4.00 -29.79 22.27
N ALA A 162 -3.06 -30.63 21.80
CA ALA A 162 -3.28 -32.06 21.61
C ALA A 162 -3.51 -32.79 22.95
N VAL A 163 -2.67 -32.51 23.96
CA VAL A 163 -2.81 -33.07 25.30
C VAL A 163 -4.17 -32.75 25.90
N ALA A 164 -4.61 -31.49 25.87
CA ALA A 164 -5.91 -31.12 26.43
C ALA A 164 -7.09 -31.84 25.76
N ALA A 165 -7.01 -32.15 24.45
CA ALA A 165 -8.02 -32.94 23.77
C ALA A 165 -7.98 -34.43 24.19
N MET A 166 -6.78 -35.01 24.38
CA MET A 166 -6.61 -36.39 24.86
C MET A 166 -7.08 -36.59 26.31
N GLU A 167 -6.77 -35.64 27.19
CA GLU A 167 -7.24 -35.63 28.58
C GLU A 167 -8.77 -35.62 28.64
N GLY A 168 -9.39 -34.78 27.81
CA GLY A 168 -10.85 -34.65 27.72
C GLY A 168 -11.52 -35.93 27.23
N ILE A 169 -11.05 -36.52 26.12
CA ILE A 169 -11.65 -37.75 25.61
C ILE A 169 -11.42 -38.94 26.55
N ASN A 170 -10.27 -38.99 27.26
CA ASN A 170 -10.03 -40.02 28.27
C ASN A 170 -11.03 -39.92 29.41
N LYS A 171 -11.29 -38.72 29.93
CA LYS A 171 -12.31 -38.51 30.97
C LYS A 171 -13.70 -38.92 30.49
N ILE A 172 -14.07 -38.56 29.27
CA ILE A 172 -15.36 -38.92 28.68
C ILE A 172 -15.51 -40.44 28.54
N ALA A 173 -14.44 -41.15 28.13
CA ALA A 173 -14.48 -42.58 27.89
C ALA A 173 -14.31 -43.45 29.14
N THR A 174 -13.55 -42.99 30.14
CA THR A 174 -13.14 -43.81 31.30
C THR A 174 -13.69 -43.31 32.63
N GLY A 175 -14.13 -42.06 32.70
CA GLY A 175 -14.45 -41.40 33.97
C GLY A 175 -13.24 -40.82 34.70
N ASP A 176 -12.01 -41.06 34.24
CA ASP A 176 -10.78 -40.58 34.88
C ASP A 176 -10.17 -39.38 34.14
N LEU A 177 -10.00 -38.26 34.85
CA LEU A 177 -9.29 -37.10 34.32
C LEU A 177 -7.83 -37.21 34.74
N VAL A 178 -6.96 -37.48 33.78
CA VAL A 178 -5.52 -37.66 33.99
C VAL A 178 -4.81 -36.45 33.41
N SER A 179 -3.83 -35.88 34.14
CA SER A 179 -2.96 -34.82 33.61
C SER A 179 -1.82 -35.46 32.83
N LEU A 180 -1.76 -35.26 31.51
CA LEU A 180 -0.77 -35.86 30.61
C LEU A 180 0.42 -34.94 30.37
N SER A 181 1.53 -35.49 29.87
CA SER A 181 2.78 -34.75 29.65
C SER A 181 2.84 -34.08 28.27
N GLU A 182 2.92 -32.75 28.23
CA GLU A 182 3.28 -32.05 26.98
C GLU A 182 4.77 -32.20 26.64
N GLN A 183 5.63 -32.38 27.64
CA GLN A 183 7.06 -32.48 27.44
C GLN A 183 7.47 -33.76 26.71
N GLU A 184 6.75 -34.86 26.94
CA GLU A 184 6.98 -36.09 26.18
C GLU A 184 6.75 -35.85 24.68
N LEU A 185 5.69 -35.12 24.30
CA LEU A 185 5.48 -34.76 22.89
C LEU A 185 6.62 -33.87 22.36
N ILE A 186 7.02 -32.85 23.13
CA ILE A 186 8.09 -31.92 22.75
C ILE A 186 9.42 -32.64 22.53
N ASP A 187 9.74 -33.64 23.38
CA ASP A 187 11.02 -34.34 23.35
C ASP A 187 11.04 -35.54 22.40
N CYS A 188 9.90 -36.20 22.20
CA CYS A 188 9.80 -37.51 21.55
C CYS A 188 9.09 -37.51 20.19
N ASP A 189 8.27 -36.51 19.87
CA ASP A 189 7.67 -36.41 18.53
C ASP A 189 8.73 -35.93 17.51
N GLY A 190 9.33 -36.89 16.81
CA GLY A 190 10.35 -36.62 15.79
C GLY A 190 9.81 -36.03 14.48
N GLN A 191 8.50 -35.86 14.32
CA GLN A 191 7.91 -35.19 13.15
C GLN A 191 7.82 -33.67 13.34
N ASP A 192 7.69 -33.22 14.59
CA ASP A 192 7.63 -31.82 14.97
C ASP A 192 9.01 -31.27 15.40
N SER A 193 9.08 -29.95 15.62
CA SER A 193 10.32 -29.25 15.96
C SER A 193 10.39 -28.81 17.43
N GLY A 194 9.73 -29.56 18.33
CA GLY A 194 9.70 -29.27 19.77
C GLY A 194 9.22 -27.86 20.07
N CYS A 195 10.03 -27.09 20.79
CA CYS A 195 9.79 -25.68 21.12
C CYS A 195 9.87 -24.73 19.93
N ASN A 196 10.36 -25.16 18.77
CA ASN A 196 10.29 -24.35 17.56
C ASN A 196 8.93 -24.45 16.88
N GLY A 197 8.07 -25.35 17.32
CA GLY A 197 6.70 -25.47 16.86
C GLY A 197 6.39 -26.78 16.16
N GLY A 198 5.09 -27.01 15.96
CA GLY A 198 4.57 -28.27 15.48
C GLY A 198 3.07 -28.24 15.28
N GLU A 199 2.46 -29.41 15.20
CA GLU A 199 1.06 -29.59 14.84
C GLU A 199 0.34 -30.61 15.74
N MET A 200 -0.98 -30.43 15.95
CA MET A 200 -1.73 -31.29 16.87
C MET A 200 -1.95 -32.69 16.31
N GLN A 201 -2.06 -32.82 14.99
CA GLN A 201 -2.26 -34.09 14.31
C GLN A 201 -1.05 -35.03 14.41
N THR A 202 0.16 -34.49 14.26
CA THR A 202 1.42 -35.24 14.42
C THR A 202 1.59 -35.71 15.85
N ALA A 203 1.24 -34.87 16.83
CA ALA A 203 1.16 -35.27 18.23
C ALA A 203 0.21 -36.45 18.46
N PHE A 204 -1.00 -36.43 17.89
CA PHE A 204 -1.91 -37.57 17.99
C PHE A 204 -1.34 -38.81 17.31
N GLU A 205 -0.75 -38.66 16.12
CA GLU A 205 -0.12 -39.76 15.39
C GLU A 205 1.04 -40.38 16.19
N PHE A 206 1.85 -39.54 16.86
CA PHE A 206 2.88 -39.99 17.78
C PHE A 206 2.28 -40.84 18.89
N VAL A 207 1.25 -40.37 19.61
CA VAL A 207 0.65 -41.13 20.72
C VAL A 207 0.05 -42.46 20.26
N VAL A 208 -0.57 -42.50 19.07
CA VAL A 208 -1.06 -43.74 18.45
C VAL A 208 0.10 -44.71 18.21
N LYS A 209 1.20 -44.25 17.59
CA LYS A 209 2.38 -45.08 17.29
C LYS A 209 3.13 -45.50 18.56
N ASN A 210 3.16 -44.61 19.54
CA ASN A 210 3.83 -44.82 20.80
C ASN A 210 3.08 -45.82 21.69
N GLY A 211 1.78 -46.02 21.43
CA GLY A 211 0.91 -46.89 22.24
C GLY A 211 0.43 -46.21 23.52
N GLY A 212 0.60 -44.90 23.63
CA GLY A 212 0.16 -44.07 24.75
C GLY A 212 1.13 -42.94 25.09
N ILE A 213 0.75 -42.16 26.09
CA ILE A 213 1.46 -40.99 26.61
C ILE A 213 1.46 -41.04 28.15
N ASP A 214 2.54 -40.57 28.76
CA ASP A 214 2.74 -40.52 30.20
C ASP A 214 2.00 -39.35 30.87
N THR A 215 1.99 -39.38 32.20
CA THR A 215 1.43 -38.30 33.02
C THR A 215 2.42 -37.15 33.16
N GLU A 216 1.90 -35.96 33.42
CA GLU A 216 2.70 -34.77 33.78
C GLU A 216 3.61 -35.05 34.99
N ALA A 217 3.19 -35.90 35.94
CA ALA A 217 4.01 -36.24 37.10
C ALA A 217 5.22 -37.13 36.74
N ASP A 218 5.08 -37.93 35.69
CA ASP A 218 6.07 -38.93 35.29
C ASP A 218 7.06 -38.36 34.27
N TYR A 219 6.59 -37.44 33.43
CA TYR A 219 7.41 -36.67 32.50
C TYR A 219 7.08 -35.17 32.62
N PRO A 220 7.61 -34.47 33.63
CA PRO A 220 7.24 -33.08 33.91
C PRO A 220 7.67 -32.08 32.84
N PHE A 221 6.87 -31.04 32.65
CA PHE A 221 7.17 -29.93 31.75
C PHE A 221 8.34 -29.07 32.23
N ILE A 222 9.34 -28.90 31.36
CA ILE A 222 10.53 -28.09 31.62
C ILE A 222 10.62 -26.87 30.69
N GLY A 223 9.81 -26.80 29.64
CA GLY A 223 9.69 -25.61 28.79
C GLY A 223 10.88 -25.32 27.88
N VAL A 224 11.66 -26.35 27.56
CA VAL A 224 12.76 -26.33 26.59
C VAL A 224 12.83 -27.69 25.88
N ASP A 225 13.51 -27.75 24.74
CA ASP A 225 13.77 -29.03 24.05
C ASP A 225 14.65 -29.94 24.92
N GLY A 226 14.17 -31.15 25.18
CA GLY A 226 14.89 -32.22 25.83
C GLY A 226 15.28 -33.35 24.87
N ILE A 227 15.90 -34.38 25.43
CA ILE A 227 16.13 -35.65 24.72
C ILE A 227 15.05 -36.61 25.22
N CYS A 228 14.32 -37.25 24.30
CA CYS A 228 13.32 -38.25 24.65
C CYS A 228 13.84 -39.27 25.67
N ASP A 229 13.26 -39.27 26.87
CA ASP A 229 13.68 -40.10 28.00
C ASP A 229 12.94 -41.45 28.00
N ALA A 230 13.54 -42.45 27.35
CA ALA A 230 13.02 -43.81 27.27
C ALA A 230 12.87 -44.54 28.63
N VAL A 231 13.41 -43.98 29.74
CA VAL A 231 13.17 -44.52 31.09
C VAL A 231 11.84 -44.00 31.64
N ARG A 232 11.48 -42.75 31.33
CA ARG A 232 10.21 -42.13 31.75
C ARG A 232 9.04 -42.66 30.94
N GLU A 233 9.21 -42.83 29.62
CA GLU A 233 8.24 -43.27 28.58
C GLU A 233 7.56 -44.66 28.81
N LYS A 234 7.69 -45.26 29.98
CA LYS A 234 7.35 -46.67 30.22
C LYS A 234 5.95 -46.89 30.78
N ARG A 235 5.24 -45.85 31.20
CA ARG A 235 3.93 -46.02 31.88
C ARG A 235 2.76 -45.91 30.93
N LYS A 236 2.83 -45.07 29.89
CA LYS A 236 1.87 -44.96 28.77
C LYS A 236 0.43 -45.02 29.27
N VAL A 237 0.08 -44.05 30.11
CA VAL A 237 -1.09 -44.10 31.00
C VAL A 237 -2.40 -43.86 30.25
N VAL A 238 -2.36 -43.06 29.18
CA VAL A 238 -3.49 -42.86 28.28
C VAL A 238 -3.05 -43.17 26.86
N SER A 239 -3.85 -43.94 26.14
CA SER A 239 -3.67 -44.20 24.71
C SER A 239 -4.88 -43.71 23.94
N ILE A 240 -4.71 -43.44 22.65
CA ILE A 240 -5.78 -43.13 21.69
C ILE A 240 -5.69 -44.12 20.53
N ASP A 241 -6.83 -44.49 19.96
CA ASP A 241 -6.89 -45.49 18.88
C ASP A 241 -6.66 -44.83 17.50
N SER A 242 -7.05 -43.56 17.36
CA SER A 242 -6.90 -42.79 16.12
C SER A 242 -6.99 -41.28 16.39
N TYR A 243 -6.92 -40.50 15.32
CA TYR A 243 -7.41 -39.12 15.29
C TYR A 243 -8.16 -38.85 13.99
N GLU A 244 -9.01 -37.83 14.00
CA GLU A 244 -9.82 -37.43 12.87
C GLU A 244 -9.79 -35.90 12.70
N ASN A 245 -9.85 -35.44 11.45
CA ASN A 245 -9.92 -34.01 11.13
C ASN A 245 -11.38 -33.59 10.95
N VAL A 246 -11.75 -32.46 11.54
CA VAL A 246 -13.01 -31.78 11.24
C VAL A 246 -12.91 -31.21 9.82
N PRO A 247 -13.99 -31.24 9.03
CA PRO A 247 -14.06 -30.50 7.76
C PRO A 247 -13.62 -29.05 7.94
N ALA A 248 -12.60 -28.65 7.17
CA ALA A 248 -12.09 -27.29 7.23
C ALA A 248 -13.16 -26.29 6.79
N ASN A 249 -13.17 -25.14 7.45
CA ASN A 249 -14.08 -24.01 7.19
C ASN A 249 -15.56 -24.36 7.43
N ASP A 250 -15.83 -25.24 8.40
CA ASP A 250 -17.19 -25.62 8.78
C ASP A 250 -17.38 -25.50 10.32
N GLU A 251 -17.80 -24.31 10.76
CA GLU A 251 -18.11 -24.06 12.19
C GLU A 251 -19.22 -24.99 12.72
N LYS A 252 -20.11 -25.51 11.87
CA LYS A 252 -21.17 -26.44 12.31
C LYS A 252 -20.61 -27.84 12.53
N ALA A 253 -19.71 -28.31 11.66
CA ALA A 253 -19.00 -29.55 11.87
C ALA A 253 -18.11 -29.47 13.13
N LEU A 254 -17.43 -28.33 13.32
CA LEU A 254 -16.68 -28.04 14.54
C LEU A 254 -17.59 -28.04 15.77
N GLN A 255 -18.77 -27.39 15.69
CA GLN A 255 -19.73 -27.35 16.80
C GLN A 255 -20.18 -28.76 17.17
N LYS A 256 -20.47 -29.59 16.17
CA LYS A 256 -20.87 -30.97 16.36
C LYS A 256 -19.75 -31.81 16.98
N ALA A 257 -18.50 -31.60 16.59
CA ALA A 257 -17.35 -32.25 17.22
C ALA A 257 -17.20 -31.80 18.69
N VAL A 258 -17.22 -30.49 18.95
CA VAL A 258 -17.11 -29.90 20.30
C VAL A 258 -18.26 -30.33 21.20
N ALA A 259 -19.45 -30.57 20.65
CA ALA A 259 -20.59 -31.09 21.41
C ALA A 259 -20.38 -32.51 21.96
N ASN A 260 -19.41 -33.26 21.41
CA ASN A 260 -19.11 -34.64 21.81
C ASN A 260 -17.80 -34.78 22.59
N GLN A 261 -16.84 -33.86 22.42
CA GLN A 261 -15.56 -33.88 23.15
C GLN A 261 -14.79 -32.56 22.96
N PRO A 262 -13.77 -32.25 23.78
CA PRO A 262 -12.80 -31.20 23.46
C PRO A 262 -12.07 -31.44 22.13
N VAL A 263 -11.85 -30.37 21.37
CA VAL A 263 -11.27 -30.41 20.01
C VAL A 263 -10.06 -29.49 19.93
N SER A 264 -8.94 -29.98 19.40
CA SER A 264 -7.77 -29.16 19.10
C SER A 264 -8.04 -28.30 17.87
N VAL A 265 -7.74 -27.00 17.96
CA VAL A 265 -7.95 -26.04 16.88
C VAL A 265 -6.73 -25.13 16.75
N ALA A 266 -6.38 -24.72 15.52
CA ALA A 266 -5.41 -23.66 15.29
C ALA A 266 -6.13 -22.33 15.03
N ILE A 267 -5.53 -21.24 15.52
CA ILE A 267 -6.01 -19.87 15.33
C ILE A 267 -4.85 -18.95 14.97
N ASN A 268 -5.19 -17.76 14.46
CA ASN A 268 -4.28 -16.63 14.41
C ASN A 268 -4.38 -15.79 15.69
N ALA A 269 -3.27 -15.64 16.40
CA ALA A 269 -3.18 -14.95 17.68
C ALA A 269 -2.12 -13.83 17.70
N ASP A 270 -1.57 -13.43 16.55
CA ASP A 270 -0.50 -12.43 16.40
C ASP A 270 -0.95 -10.97 16.53
N THR A 271 -1.96 -10.67 17.36
CA THR A 271 -2.50 -9.32 17.53
C THR A 271 -2.37 -8.78 18.95
N PRO A 272 -2.23 -7.45 19.14
CA PRO A 272 -2.20 -6.84 20.47
C PRO A 272 -3.47 -7.08 21.29
N ALA A 273 -4.62 -7.19 20.63
CA ALA A 273 -5.89 -7.51 21.30
C ALA A 273 -5.86 -8.92 21.90
N PHE A 274 -5.26 -9.89 21.21
CA PHE A 274 -5.10 -11.25 21.71
C PHE A 274 -4.05 -11.32 22.83
N GLN A 275 -2.93 -10.60 22.67
CA GLN A 275 -1.87 -10.49 23.69
C GLN A 275 -2.41 -10.01 25.05
N HIS A 276 -3.35 -9.07 25.03
CA HIS A 276 -3.86 -8.39 26.23
C HIS A 276 -5.29 -8.78 26.62
N TYR A 277 -5.89 -9.79 25.99
CA TYR A 277 -7.27 -10.21 26.31
C TYR A 277 -7.41 -10.64 27.79
N THR A 278 -8.46 -10.17 28.45
CA THR A 278 -8.78 -10.55 29.85
C THR A 278 -10.20 -11.03 30.06
N SER A 279 -11.22 -10.50 29.36
CA SER A 279 -12.60 -10.98 29.53
C SER A 279 -13.55 -10.58 28.40
N GLY A 280 -14.69 -11.25 28.32
CA GLY A 280 -15.78 -10.99 27.35
C GLY A 280 -15.68 -11.80 26.06
N ILE A 281 -16.63 -11.64 25.14
CA ILE A 281 -16.63 -12.37 23.87
C ILE A 281 -15.69 -11.66 22.91
N PHE A 282 -14.57 -12.30 22.57
CA PHE A 282 -13.58 -11.79 21.66
C PHE A 282 -14.15 -11.71 20.24
N ASN A 283 -14.47 -10.49 19.82
CA ASN A 283 -14.85 -10.12 18.47
C ASN A 283 -13.78 -9.24 17.77
N GLY A 284 -12.63 -9.03 18.43
CA GLY A 284 -11.51 -8.22 17.93
C GLY A 284 -10.82 -8.76 16.68
N VAL A 285 -10.10 -7.90 15.94
CA VAL A 285 -9.49 -8.26 14.64
C VAL A 285 -8.37 -9.30 14.80
N CYS A 286 -8.31 -10.25 13.86
CA CYS A 286 -7.31 -11.30 13.72
C CYS A 286 -7.32 -11.80 12.27
N GLY A 287 -6.17 -12.22 11.77
CA GLY A 287 -5.98 -12.76 10.42
C GLY A 287 -6.35 -14.25 10.29
N LEU A 288 -5.90 -14.85 9.19
CA LEU A 288 -6.12 -16.27 8.86
C LEU A 288 -4.80 -17.07 8.76
N LYS A 289 -3.66 -16.42 9.04
CA LYS A 289 -2.37 -17.09 9.12
C LYS A 289 -2.27 -17.76 10.49
N LEU A 290 -2.69 -19.03 10.56
CA LEU A 290 -2.69 -19.80 11.80
C LEU A 290 -1.27 -19.90 12.35
N ASP A 291 -1.11 -19.55 13.63
CA ASP A 291 0.19 -19.44 14.31
C ASP A 291 0.15 -19.94 15.77
N HIS A 292 -1.05 -20.27 16.28
CA HIS A 292 -1.24 -20.73 17.66
C HIS A 292 -2.21 -21.92 17.76
N GLY A 293 -1.79 -22.96 18.49
CA GLY A 293 -2.61 -24.15 18.78
C GLY A 293 -3.31 -24.02 20.14
N VAL A 294 -4.63 -24.19 20.15
CA VAL A 294 -5.50 -24.08 21.35
C VAL A 294 -6.56 -25.18 21.34
N THR A 295 -7.36 -25.30 22.41
CA THR A 295 -8.40 -26.36 22.48
C THR A 295 -9.78 -25.74 22.68
N ALA A 296 -10.72 -26.00 21.77
CA ALA A 296 -12.12 -25.68 21.95
C ALA A 296 -12.75 -26.69 22.94
N VAL A 297 -13.14 -26.21 24.12
CA VAL A 297 -13.68 -27.00 25.23
C VAL A 297 -15.16 -26.74 25.49
N GLY A 298 -15.82 -26.02 24.59
CA GLY A 298 -17.23 -25.71 24.71
C GLY A 298 -17.68 -24.61 23.78
N TYR A 299 -18.96 -24.27 23.86
CA TYR A 299 -19.59 -23.16 23.17
C TYR A 299 -20.87 -22.74 23.89
N GLY A 300 -21.36 -21.54 23.61
CA GLY A 300 -22.64 -21.06 24.14
C GLY A 300 -23.11 -19.79 23.43
N THR A 301 -24.07 -19.13 24.06
CA THR A 301 -24.63 -17.84 23.63
C THR A 301 -24.81 -16.96 24.87
N GLU A 302 -24.36 -15.72 24.80
CA GLU A 302 -24.55 -14.72 25.86
C GLU A 302 -24.98 -13.40 25.20
N ASN A 303 -26.06 -12.79 25.70
CA ASN A 303 -26.61 -11.54 25.18
C ASN A 303 -26.89 -11.53 23.66
N GLY A 304 -27.21 -12.69 23.08
CA GLY A 304 -27.46 -12.85 21.65
C GLY A 304 -26.20 -13.04 20.80
N GLU A 305 -25.03 -13.11 21.42
CA GLU A 305 -23.75 -13.41 20.76
C GLU A 305 -23.33 -14.85 21.03
N ASP A 306 -23.09 -15.60 19.97
CA ASP A 306 -22.57 -16.96 20.04
C ASP A 306 -21.06 -16.94 20.27
N PHE A 307 -20.56 -17.84 21.12
CA PHE A 307 -19.13 -17.96 21.39
C PHE A 307 -18.65 -19.41 21.52
N TRP A 308 -17.37 -19.62 21.20
CA TRP A 308 -16.55 -20.77 21.57
C TRP A 308 -15.91 -20.54 22.93
N ILE A 309 -15.77 -21.58 23.75
CA ILE A 309 -14.94 -21.57 24.96
C ILE A 309 -13.62 -22.23 24.60
N VAL A 310 -12.53 -21.47 24.63
CA VAL A 310 -11.23 -21.93 24.16
C VAL A 310 -10.22 -21.91 25.30
N LYS A 311 -9.56 -23.04 25.54
CA LYS A 311 -8.48 -23.21 26.53
C LYS A 311 -7.15 -22.81 25.89
N ASN A 312 -6.43 -21.89 26.52
CA ASN A 312 -5.10 -21.46 26.10
C ASN A 312 -3.99 -22.08 26.98
N SER A 313 -2.73 -21.91 26.59
CA SER A 313 -1.52 -22.48 27.22
C SER A 313 -0.57 -21.42 27.78
N TRP A 314 -1.07 -20.23 28.09
CA TRP A 314 -0.27 -19.10 28.63
C TRP A 314 -0.42 -18.90 30.14
N GLY A 315 -0.91 -19.93 30.83
CA GLY A 315 -1.18 -19.89 32.26
C GLY A 315 -2.48 -19.16 32.64
N PRO A 316 -2.92 -19.30 33.90
CA PRO A 316 -4.19 -18.74 34.37
C PRO A 316 -4.18 -17.21 34.50
N GLY A 317 -3.01 -16.56 34.42
CA GLY A 317 -2.86 -15.11 34.49
C GLY A 317 -3.24 -14.36 33.20
N TRP A 318 -3.50 -15.07 32.11
CA TRP A 318 -3.96 -14.51 30.84
C TRP A 318 -5.43 -14.87 30.60
N GLY A 319 -6.22 -13.96 30.00
CA GLY A 319 -7.63 -14.22 29.68
C GLY A 319 -8.53 -14.47 30.89
N GLU A 320 -9.65 -15.17 30.67
CA GLU A 320 -10.64 -15.54 31.68
C GLU A 320 -10.16 -16.75 32.50
N GLY A 321 -9.07 -16.56 33.26
CA GLY A 321 -8.42 -17.64 34.02
C GLY A 321 -7.71 -18.65 33.13
N GLY A 322 -7.15 -18.19 32.00
CA GLY A 322 -6.49 -19.00 30.97
C GLY A 322 -7.37 -19.40 29.79
N TYR A 323 -8.60 -18.90 29.75
CA TYR A 323 -9.57 -19.16 28.67
C TYR A 323 -9.86 -17.89 27.89
N ILE A 324 -10.36 -18.07 26.67
CA ILE A 324 -10.95 -17.01 25.86
C ILE A 324 -12.29 -17.46 25.32
N ARG A 325 -13.28 -16.57 25.39
CA ARG A 325 -14.54 -16.75 24.67
C ARG A 325 -14.39 -16.11 23.31
N MET A 326 -14.40 -16.87 22.22
CA MET A 326 -14.22 -16.35 20.86
C MET A 326 -15.55 -16.32 20.12
N ALA A 327 -15.84 -15.25 19.38
CA ALA A 327 -17.08 -15.16 18.60
C ALA A 327 -17.25 -16.39 17.68
N ARG A 328 -18.45 -16.97 17.67
CA ARG A 328 -18.85 -18.16 16.92
C ARG A 328 -19.99 -17.82 15.97
N ASN A 329 -20.20 -18.64 14.94
CA ASN A 329 -21.22 -18.41 13.91
C ASN A 329 -20.98 -17.06 13.22
N VAL A 330 -19.71 -16.75 13.00
CA VAL A 330 -19.32 -15.54 12.30
C VAL A 330 -19.55 -15.76 10.80
N LEU A 331 -19.64 -14.68 10.03
CA LEU A 331 -19.97 -14.76 8.62
C LEU A 331 -18.88 -15.46 7.76
N LEU A 332 -17.67 -15.60 8.31
CA LEU A 332 -16.56 -16.28 7.64
C LEU A 332 -16.64 -17.80 7.86
N PRO A 333 -16.65 -18.62 6.79
CA PRO A 333 -16.63 -20.08 6.91
C PRO A 333 -15.45 -20.61 7.75
N MET A 334 -14.31 -19.92 7.66
CA MET A 334 -13.09 -20.18 8.43
C MET A 334 -13.26 -20.01 9.95
N GLY A 335 -14.37 -19.41 10.41
CA GLY A 335 -14.58 -19.04 11.80
C GLY A 335 -13.71 -17.86 12.25
N LYS A 336 -13.95 -17.36 13.47
CA LYS A 336 -13.19 -16.22 14.02
C LYS A 336 -11.73 -16.60 14.20
N CYS A 337 -10.81 -15.78 13.65
CA CYS A 337 -9.36 -16.03 13.67
C CYS A 337 -8.94 -17.36 13.04
N GLY A 338 -9.75 -17.91 12.12
CA GLY A 338 -9.47 -19.18 11.47
C GLY A 338 -9.74 -20.42 12.32
N ILE A 339 -10.48 -20.30 13.42
CA ILE A 339 -10.73 -21.40 14.38
C ILE A 339 -11.33 -22.69 13.76
N ALA A 340 -11.97 -22.60 12.59
CA ALA A 340 -12.52 -23.74 11.86
C ALA A 340 -11.65 -24.22 10.69
N MET A 341 -10.50 -23.58 10.43
CA MET A 341 -9.62 -23.92 9.30
C MET A 341 -8.82 -25.20 9.54
N ASP A 342 -8.33 -25.39 10.76
CA ASP A 342 -7.56 -26.56 11.16
C ASP A 342 -8.00 -27.05 12.54
N ALA A 343 -8.89 -28.03 12.54
CA ALA A 343 -9.45 -28.62 13.74
C ALA A 343 -9.37 -30.15 13.68
N SER A 344 -8.88 -30.77 14.75
CA SER A 344 -8.70 -32.21 14.85
C SER A 344 -8.96 -32.72 16.27
N TYR A 345 -9.32 -34.00 16.37
CA TYR A 345 -9.68 -34.61 17.65
C TYR A 345 -9.25 -36.08 17.71
N PRO A 346 -8.85 -36.56 18.91
CA PRO A 346 -8.48 -37.95 19.12
C PRO A 346 -9.73 -38.86 19.22
N GLY A 347 -9.59 -40.11 18.80
CA GLY A 347 -10.63 -41.13 18.83
C GLY A 347 -10.26 -42.31 19.75
N LEU A 348 -11.26 -42.80 20.50
CA LEU A 348 -11.21 -44.02 21.29
C LEU A 348 -12.33 -44.96 20.81
N PHE A 349 -11.99 -45.94 19.98
CA PHE A 349 -12.93 -46.90 19.39
C PHE A 349 -13.16 -48.13 20.27
N ASN A 350 -12.16 -48.57 21.06
CA ASN A 350 -12.23 -49.86 21.77
C ASN A 350 -12.80 -49.82 23.19
N LYS A 351 -13.07 -48.64 23.79
CA LYS A 351 -13.65 -48.53 25.15
C LYS A 351 -15.11 -48.08 25.21
N LEU A 352 -15.64 -47.45 24.16
CA LEU A 352 -17.04 -47.00 24.11
C LEU A 352 -18.04 -48.15 23.82
N HIS A 353 -17.55 -49.34 23.46
CA HIS A 353 -18.40 -50.49 23.14
C HIS A 353 -18.76 -51.36 24.36
N GLU A 354 -18.21 -51.07 25.55
CA GLU A 354 -18.54 -51.76 26.82
C GLU A 354 -19.55 -51.00 27.70
N LEU A 355 -20.03 -49.83 27.28
CA LEU A 355 -21.05 -49.05 28.00
C LEU A 355 -22.19 -48.66 27.06
N ASN A 356 -22.92 -49.65 26.55
CA ASN A 356 -24.19 -49.43 25.87
C ASN A 356 -25.20 -50.49 26.32
N GLU A 357 -26.04 -50.12 27.28
CA GLU A 357 -27.49 -50.37 27.36
C GLU A 357 -27.95 -49.96 28.78
N GLU A 358 -28.14 -48.66 29.07
CA GLU A 358 -29.17 -48.20 30.03
C GLU A 358 -29.39 -46.67 30.18
N ASP A 359 -28.54 -45.76 29.70
CA ASP A 359 -28.71 -44.31 30.00
C ASP A 359 -29.45 -43.47 28.92
N LEU A 360 -30.58 -43.99 28.45
CA LEU A 360 -31.51 -43.30 27.55
C LEU A 360 -32.78 -42.87 28.34
N HIS A 361 -32.61 -42.18 29.47
CA HIS A 361 -33.76 -41.70 30.25
C HIS A 361 -33.55 -40.49 31.18
N VAL A 362 -32.88 -39.40 30.76
CA VAL A 362 -33.02 -38.10 31.47
C VAL A 362 -32.97 -36.93 30.48
N ARG A 363 -34.05 -36.72 29.72
CA ARG A 363 -34.31 -35.46 28.98
C ARG A 363 -35.80 -35.12 28.92
N GLU A 364 -36.42 -34.99 30.08
CA GLU A 364 -37.65 -34.20 30.26
C GLU A 364 -37.50 -33.43 31.57
N VAL A 365 -37.96 -32.17 31.61
CA VAL A 365 -37.83 -31.16 32.69
C VAL A 365 -36.72 -30.12 32.45
N THR A 366 -36.89 -29.30 31.40
CA THR A 366 -36.63 -27.83 31.38
C THR A 366 -37.16 -27.15 30.09
N ALA A 367 -38.22 -27.68 29.48
CA ALA A 367 -38.81 -27.11 28.25
C ALA A 367 -39.99 -26.13 28.49
N ALA A 368 -40.30 -25.74 29.73
CA ALA A 368 -41.51 -24.97 30.04
C ALA A 368 -41.31 -23.45 30.29
N ALA A 369 -40.08 -22.92 30.26
CA ALA A 369 -39.83 -21.49 30.55
C ALA A 369 -39.56 -20.61 29.32
N ALA A 370 -39.21 -21.19 28.16
CA ALA A 370 -38.82 -20.42 26.96
C ALA A 370 -39.99 -20.00 26.04
N ALA A 371 -41.22 -20.39 26.36
CA ALA A 371 -42.38 -20.16 25.48
C ALA A 371 -43.03 -18.76 25.61
N ALA A 372 -42.60 -17.90 26.53
CA ALA A 372 -43.28 -16.64 26.83
C ALA A 372 -42.64 -15.36 26.26
N ALA A 373 -41.49 -15.44 25.56
CA ALA A 373 -40.76 -14.25 25.06
C ALA A 373 -40.72 -14.12 23.53
N ARG A 374 -41.63 -14.78 22.80
CA ARG A 374 -41.78 -14.56 21.36
C ARG A 374 -42.85 -13.50 21.13
N HIS A 375 -42.45 -12.24 20.94
CA HIS A 375 -43.07 -11.26 20.03
C HIS A 375 -42.36 -9.91 20.19
N SER A 376 -41.52 -9.54 19.20
CA SER A 376 -41.45 -8.17 18.65
C SER A 376 -40.25 -8.01 17.70
N HIS A 377 -40.57 -7.93 16.40
CA HIS A 377 -39.90 -7.18 15.33
C HIS A 377 -38.44 -7.53 14.96
N SER A 378 -38.29 -8.47 14.02
CA SER A 378 -37.32 -8.34 12.94
C SER A 378 -38.03 -8.56 11.60
N THR A 379 -37.99 -7.56 10.73
CA THR A 379 -38.47 -7.67 9.35
C THR A 379 -37.50 -8.57 8.56
N PRO A 380 -38.00 -9.56 7.79
CA PRO A 380 -37.14 -10.40 6.97
C PRO A 380 -36.64 -9.57 5.78
N VAL A 381 -35.33 -9.32 5.70
CA VAL A 381 -34.69 -8.81 4.48
C VAL A 381 -34.73 -9.93 3.44
N VAL A 382 -35.42 -9.71 2.33
CA VAL A 382 -35.50 -10.65 1.21
C VAL A 382 -34.11 -10.76 0.58
N GLU A 383 -33.50 -11.93 0.68
CA GLU A 383 -32.17 -12.18 0.13
C GLU A 383 -32.22 -12.21 -1.41
N ARG A 384 -31.41 -11.38 -2.09
CA ARG A 384 -31.36 -11.31 -3.56
C ARG A 384 -30.93 -12.64 -4.16
N ALA A 385 -31.51 -13.01 -5.30
CA ALA A 385 -31.15 -14.24 -6.00
C ALA A 385 -29.68 -14.22 -6.48
N ASP A 386 -29.00 -15.36 -6.45
CA ASP A 386 -27.58 -15.50 -6.84
C ASP A 386 -27.28 -14.91 -8.23
N VAL A 387 -28.20 -15.11 -9.18
CA VAL A 387 -28.11 -14.60 -10.55
C VAL A 387 -28.12 -13.07 -10.60
N GLU A 388 -28.91 -12.43 -9.73
CA GLU A 388 -28.99 -10.97 -9.63
C GLU A 388 -27.70 -10.40 -9.04
N VAL A 389 -27.17 -11.00 -7.97
CA VAL A 389 -25.91 -10.59 -7.33
C VAL A 389 -24.75 -10.69 -8.31
N ARG A 390 -24.65 -11.79 -9.09
CA ARG A 390 -23.63 -11.93 -10.13
C ARG A 390 -23.75 -10.85 -11.20
N ARG A 391 -24.96 -10.55 -11.67
CA ARG A 391 -25.18 -9.47 -12.65
C ARG A 391 -24.75 -8.11 -12.10
N MET A 392 -25.06 -7.81 -10.84
CA MET A 392 -24.64 -6.58 -10.17
C MET A 392 -23.12 -6.53 -10.00
N TYR A 393 -22.47 -7.64 -9.69
CA TYR A 393 -21.02 -7.74 -9.58
C TYR A 393 -20.33 -7.48 -10.92
N GLU A 394 -20.82 -8.08 -12.01
CA GLU A 394 -20.26 -7.83 -13.35
C GLU A 394 -20.46 -6.38 -13.80
N ALA A 395 -21.64 -5.80 -13.54
CA ALA A 395 -21.89 -4.39 -13.82
C ALA A 395 -21.00 -3.46 -12.98
N TRP A 396 -20.77 -3.80 -11.71
CA TRP A 396 -19.87 -3.09 -10.82
C TRP A 396 -18.40 -3.19 -11.29
N LYS A 397 -17.92 -4.39 -11.66
CA LYS A 397 -16.57 -4.59 -12.22
C LYS A 397 -16.35 -3.77 -13.50
N ALA A 398 -17.35 -3.73 -14.37
CA ALA A 398 -17.31 -2.93 -15.59
C ALA A 398 -17.26 -1.42 -15.30
N LYS A 399 -17.98 -0.95 -14.27
CA LYS A 399 -18.00 0.46 -13.87
C LYS A 399 -16.69 0.91 -13.21
N HIS A 400 -16.10 0.08 -12.35
CA HIS A 400 -14.94 0.45 -11.51
C HIS A 400 -13.60 -0.13 -12.01
N GLY A 401 -13.51 -0.51 -13.29
CA GLY A 401 -12.22 -0.69 -13.99
C GLY A 401 -11.46 -1.99 -13.71
N ARG A 402 -12.14 -3.14 -13.52
CA ARG A 402 -11.48 -4.46 -13.55
C ARG A 402 -11.87 -5.24 -14.81
N PRO A 403 -11.09 -5.20 -15.90
CA PRO A 403 -11.44 -5.94 -17.09
C PRO A 403 -11.35 -7.46 -16.82
N PRO A 404 -12.26 -8.27 -17.36
CA PRO A 404 -12.05 -9.72 -17.42
C PRO A 404 -10.82 -9.98 -18.29
N ARG A 405 -9.71 -10.41 -17.68
CA ARG A 405 -8.49 -10.73 -18.43
C ARG A 405 -8.77 -11.93 -19.33
N GLY A 406 -8.75 -11.70 -20.64
CA GLY A 406 -8.78 -12.76 -21.63
C GLY A 406 -7.44 -13.49 -21.70
N GLY A 407 -7.48 -14.81 -21.52
CA GLY A 407 -6.54 -15.77 -22.11
C GLY A 407 -5.28 -16.10 -21.31
N GLY A 408 -5.30 -17.25 -20.61
CA GLY A 408 -4.11 -18.06 -20.32
C GLY A 408 -3.78 -18.28 -18.84
N CYS A 409 -3.96 -19.53 -18.39
CA CYS A 409 -3.50 -20.16 -17.14
C CYS A 409 -4.43 -20.10 -15.92
N ASP A 410 -4.78 -21.29 -15.41
CA ASP A 410 -5.81 -21.66 -14.44
C ASP A 410 -5.64 -21.16 -12.98
N LEU A 411 -5.32 -19.89 -12.75
CA LEU A 411 -5.27 -19.28 -11.40
C LEU A 411 -6.23 -18.09 -11.20
N ALA A 412 -6.97 -17.68 -12.23
CA ALA A 412 -7.88 -16.52 -12.17
C ALA A 412 -9.27 -16.82 -11.58
N GLY A 413 -9.70 -18.09 -11.56
CA GLY A 413 -11.07 -18.46 -11.19
C GLY A 413 -11.35 -18.41 -9.68
N GLU A 414 -10.38 -18.71 -8.84
CA GLU A 414 -10.57 -18.72 -7.37
C GLU A 414 -10.57 -17.30 -6.78
N VAL A 415 -9.71 -16.41 -7.30
CA VAL A 415 -9.65 -15.01 -6.85
C VAL A 415 -10.92 -14.24 -7.23
N ASP A 416 -11.46 -14.43 -8.45
CA ASP A 416 -12.72 -13.77 -8.86
C ASP A 416 -13.92 -14.33 -8.08
N ARG A 417 -13.92 -15.63 -7.73
CA ARG A 417 -14.91 -16.22 -6.82
C ARG A 417 -14.84 -15.60 -5.42
N LEU A 418 -13.64 -15.45 -4.85
CA LEU A 418 -13.44 -14.82 -3.55
C LEU A 418 -13.92 -13.35 -3.55
N ARG A 419 -13.60 -12.59 -4.61
CA ARG A 419 -14.02 -11.19 -4.73
C ARG A 419 -15.54 -11.05 -4.90
N LEU A 420 -16.19 -11.97 -5.62
CA LEU A 420 -17.64 -12.04 -5.71
C LEU A 420 -18.29 -12.34 -4.35
N GLU A 421 -17.67 -13.16 -3.51
CA GLU A 421 -18.16 -13.44 -2.16
C GLU A 421 -18.06 -12.23 -1.23
N VAL A 422 -16.93 -11.51 -1.27
CA VAL A 422 -16.78 -10.24 -0.52
C VAL A 422 -17.78 -9.19 -1.00
N PHE A 423 -17.94 -9.06 -2.32
CA PHE A 423 -18.94 -8.18 -2.92
C PHE A 423 -20.36 -8.50 -2.46
N ARG A 424 -20.70 -9.80 -2.40
CA ARG A 424 -22.00 -10.27 -1.91
C ARG A 424 -22.22 -9.91 -0.45
N ASP A 425 -21.22 -10.07 0.40
CA ASP A 425 -21.31 -9.72 1.81
C ASP A 425 -21.53 -8.21 2.00
N ASN A 426 -20.74 -7.39 1.30
CA ASN A 426 -20.91 -5.94 1.31
C ASN A 426 -22.29 -5.51 0.76
N LEU A 427 -22.78 -6.14 -0.31
CA LEU A 427 -24.12 -5.87 -0.85
C LEU A 427 -25.23 -6.21 0.16
N ARG A 428 -25.13 -7.33 0.88
CA ARG A 428 -26.10 -7.68 1.94
C ARG A 428 -26.09 -6.68 3.08
N TYR A 429 -24.90 -6.19 3.46
CA TYR A 429 -24.76 -5.16 4.48
C TYR A 429 -25.42 -3.83 4.03
N ILE A 430 -25.15 -3.42 2.80
CA ILE A 430 -25.75 -2.23 2.17
C ILE A 430 -27.29 -2.35 2.11
N ASP A 431 -27.81 -3.49 1.65
CA ASP A 431 -29.25 -3.71 1.54
C ASP A 431 -29.94 -3.64 2.90
N ARG A 432 -29.33 -4.22 3.95
CA ARG A 432 -29.86 -4.16 5.33
C ARG A 432 -29.88 -2.74 5.87
N HIS A 433 -28.75 -2.03 5.77
CA HIS A 433 -28.65 -0.63 6.21
C HIS A 433 -29.67 0.25 5.49
N ASN A 434 -29.80 0.08 4.17
CA ASN A 434 -30.73 0.89 3.38
C ASN A 434 -32.20 0.57 3.68
N ALA A 435 -32.53 -0.68 4.04
CA ALA A 435 -33.87 -1.02 4.53
C ALA A 435 -34.17 -0.37 5.89
N GLU A 436 -33.18 -0.28 6.79
CA GLU A 436 -33.30 0.46 8.05
C GLU A 436 -33.41 1.97 7.81
N ALA A 437 -32.68 2.52 6.83
CA ALA A 437 -32.80 3.91 6.40
C ALA A 437 -34.20 4.21 5.82
N ASP A 438 -34.79 3.29 5.04
CA ASP A 438 -36.18 3.39 4.55
C ASP A 438 -37.20 3.37 5.69
N ALA A 439 -36.89 2.68 6.79
CA ALA A 439 -37.67 2.71 8.03
C ALA A 439 -37.41 3.97 8.88
N GLY A 440 -36.56 4.89 8.43
CA GLY A 440 -36.22 6.13 9.13
C GLY A 440 -35.24 5.97 10.30
N LEU A 441 -34.56 4.82 10.41
CA LEU A 441 -33.59 4.54 11.48
C LEU A 441 -32.22 5.16 11.22
N HIS A 442 -31.88 5.46 9.96
CA HIS A 442 -30.63 6.09 9.56
C HIS A 442 -30.87 7.31 8.68
N SER A 443 -30.04 8.35 8.85
CA SER A 443 -30.05 9.60 8.07
C SER A 443 -29.25 9.54 6.77
N PHE A 444 -28.64 8.40 6.45
CA PHE A 444 -27.74 8.22 5.31
C PHE A 444 -27.90 6.85 4.67
N ARG A 445 -27.44 6.74 3.42
CA ARG A 445 -27.50 5.54 2.59
C ARG A 445 -26.12 5.06 2.21
N LEU A 446 -26.01 3.74 2.12
CA LEU A 446 -24.82 3.05 1.64
C LEU A 446 -24.99 2.64 0.18
N GLY A 447 -23.88 2.48 -0.53
CA GLY A 447 -23.85 2.12 -1.94
C GLY A 447 -22.66 1.25 -2.30
N LEU A 448 -22.69 0.70 -3.51
CA LEU A 448 -21.59 -0.06 -4.07
C LEU A 448 -20.49 0.90 -4.55
N THR A 449 -19.57 1.24 -3.64
CA THR A 449 -18.42 2.11 -3.91
C THR A 449 -17.31 1.33 -4.66
N PRO A 450 -16.21 1.98 -5.09
CA PRO A 450 -15.05 1.28 -5.64
C PRO A 450 -14.42 0.23 -4.69
N PHE A 451 -14.80 0.23 -3.41
CA PHE A 451 -14.31 -0.69 -2.38
C PHE A 451 -15.28 -1.84 -2.09
N ALA A 452 -16.35 -2.00 -2.88
CA ALA A 452 -17.40 -2.99 -2.63
C ALA A 452 -16.91 -4.44 -2.64
N ASP A 453 -15.78 -4.75 -3.27
CA ASP A 453 -15.18 -6.10 -3.28
C ASP A 453 -13.95 -6.25 -2.37
N LEU A 454 -13.71 -5.27 -1.50
CA LEU A 454 -12.69 -5.30 -0.46
C LEU A 454 -13.32 -5.66 0.88
N THR A 455 -12.64 -6.50 1.64
CA THR A 455 -12.96 -6.67 3.06
C THR A 455 -12.65 -5.37 3.81
N LEU A 456 -13.18 -5.21 5.02
CA LEU A 456 -12.90 -4.03 5.83
C LEU A 456 -11.40 -3.86 6.12
N GLU A 457 -10.67 -4.98 6.27
CA GLU A 457 -9.23 -4.99 6.50
C GLU A 457 -8.45 -4.60 5.24
N GLU A 458 -8.83 -5.12 4.08
CA GLU A 458 -8.22 -4.72 2.81
C GLU A 458 -8.49 -3.24 2.48
N TYR A 459 -9.66 -2.73 2.85
CA TYR A 459 -9.97 -1.31 2.79
C TYR A 459 -9.06 -0.51 3.74
N ARG A 460 -8.99 -0.89 5.01
CA ARG A 460 -8.15 -0.21 6.02
C ARG A 460 -6.68 -0.17 5.62
N GLY A 461 -6.13 -1.30 5.18
CA GLY A 461 -4.71 -1.43 4.83
C GLY A 461 -4.32 -0.81 3.49
N ARG A 462 -5.28 -0.43 2.63
CA ARG A 462 -5.00 0.11 1.29
C ARG A 462 -5.27 1.60 1.14
N VAL A 463 -6.21 2.19 1.88
CA VAL A 463 -6.64 3.58 1.63
C VAL A 463 -6.65 4.49 2.85
N LEU A 464 -6.30 3.96 4.03
CA LEU A 464 -6.13 4.73 5.28
C LEU A 464 -4.64 4.88 5.58
N GLY A 465 -4.21 6.06 6.02
CA GLY A 465 -2.78 6.37 6.15
C GLY A 465 -2.44 7.56 7.04
N PHE A 466 -3.36 8.06 7.87
CA PHE A 466 -2.99 9.06 8.87
C PHE A 466 -2.27 8.39 10.05
N ARG A 467 -1.18 9.00 10.56
CA ARG A 467 -0.41 8.49 11.71
C ARG A 467 -0.22 9.58 12.77
N GLY A 468 -1.00 9.58 13.84
CA GLY A 468 -0.91 10.60 14.90
C GLY A 468 0.49 10.78 15.51
N ARG A 469 0.86 12.01 15.92
CA ARG A 469 2.19 12.36 16.45
C ARG A 469 2.57 11.55 17.70
N ARG A 470 3.76 10.92 17.67
CA ARG A 470 4.50 10.51 18.90
C ARG A 470 5.12 11.75 19.55
N GLY A 471 5.04 11.81 20.87
CA GLY A 471 5.31 13.00 21.68
C GLY A 471 6.55 13.81 21.28
N ASN A 472 6.31 15.08 20.96
CA ASN A 472 7.21 16.18 21.24
C ASN A 472 6.35 17.39 21.60
N ALA A 473 6.76 18.07 22.67
CA ALA A 473 6.08 19.24 23.21
C ALA A 473 5.75 20.24 22.10
N ALA A 474 4.54 20.79 22.16
CA ALA A 474 4.09 21.91 21.34
C ALA A 474 5.21 22.95 21.21
N ARG A 475 5.76 23.12 20.00
CA ARG A 475 6.33 24.42 19.64
C ARG A 475 5.15 25.36 19.58
N ALA A 476 4.99 26.17 20.63
CA ALA A 476 4.15 27.34 20.62
C ALA A 476 4.67 28.28 19.53
N GLY A 477 4.15 28.14 18.31
CA GLY A 477 4.17 29.19 17.30
C GLY A 477 3.41 30.38 17.88
N VAL A 478 4.12 31.49 18.09
CA VAL A 478 3.57 32.73 18.60
C VAL A 478 2.73 33.35 17.49
N GLY A 479 1.43 33.04 17.48
CA GLY A 479 0.41 33.69 16.65
C GLY A 479 -0.76 34.06 17.54
N SER A 480 -0.86 35.35 17.86
CA SER A 480 -1.89 35.95 18.71
C SER A 480 -3.30 35.45 18.38
N SER A 481 -4.04 35.08 19.43
CA SER A 481 -5.50 35.03 19.42
C SER A 481 -6.06 36.26 18.71
N SER A 482 -6.54 36.12 17.47
CA SER A 482 -7.44 37.11 16.90
C SER A 482 -8.78 36.94 17.61
N SER A 483 -9.10 37.94 18.41
CA SER A 483 -10.40 38.21 19.07
C SER A 483 -11.52 37.21 18.75
N ALA A 484 -11.98 36.51 19.79
CA ALA A 484 -13.26 35.82 19.78
C ALA A 484 -14.33 36.74 19.18
N ARG A 485 -14.77 36.45 17.95
CA ARG A 485 -16.08 36.94 17.50
C ARG A 485 -17.08 36.26 18.41
N ALA A 486 -18.01 37.03 18.98
CA ALA A 486 -19.08 36.44 19.77
C ALA A 486 -19.77 35.38 18.91
N ALA A 487 -20.10 34.23 19.50
CA ALA A 487 -20.67 33.05 18.83
C ALA A 487 -22.01 33.27 18.07
N GLY A 488 -22.45 34.52 17.89
CA GLY A 488 -23.65 34.91 17.13
C GLY A 488 -23.41 35.53 15.75
N ASP A 489 -22.17 35.61 15.24
CA ASP A 489 -21.84 36.29 13.97
C ASP A 489 -21.33 35.35 12.83
N LEU A 490 -21.39 34.02 13.00
CA LEU A 490 -21.00 33.08 11.95
C LEU A 490 -22.14 32.88 10.92
N PRO A 491 -21.84 32.73 9.62
CA PRO A 491 -22.86 32.38 8.62
C PRO A 491 -23.54 31.05 8.97
N ASP A 492 -24.85 30.94 8.70
CA ASP A 492 -25.63 29.72 8.93
C ASP A 492 -25.12 28.52 8.10
N ALA A 493 -24.57 28.78 6.91
CA ALA A 493 -23.94 27.80 6.05
C ALA A 493 -22.78 28.41 5.26
N VAL A 494 -21.77 27.59 4.98
CA VAL A 494 -20.63 27.91 4.11
C VAL A 494 -20.37 26.73 3.20
N ASP A 495 -20.15 26.99 1.91
CA ASP A 495 -19.78 25.97 0.93
C ASP A 495 -18.68 26.50 0.01
N TRP A 496 -17.42 26.18 0.34
CA TRP A 496 -16.26 26.67 -0.41
C TRP A 496 -16.21 26.16 -1.85
N ARG A 497 -16.96 25.09 -2.18
CA ARG A 497 -17.11 24.61 -3.56
C ARG A 497 -17.86 25.62 -4.42
N GLN A 498 -18.92 26.22 -3.86
CA GLN A 498 -19.70 27.26 -4.55
C GLN A 498 -18.95 28.59 -4.64
N LEU A 499 -18.03 28.84 -3.69
CA LEU A 499 -17.17 30.01 -3.67
C LEU A 499 -15.90 29.86 -4.52
N GLY A 500 -15.70 28.72 -5.18
CA GLY A 500 -14.58 28.48 -6.09
C GLY A 500 -13.25 28.16 -5.41
N ALA A 501 -13.21 27.96 -4.09
CA ALA A 501 -11.98 27.72 -3.32
C ALA A 501 -11.68 26.22 -3.09
N VAL A 502 -12.19 25.34 -3.96
CA VAL A 502 -12.01 23.88 -3.84
C VAL A 502 -11.79 23.30 -5.24
N THR A 503 -10.67 22.61 -5.44
CA THR A 503 -10.37 21.86 -6.67
C THR A 503 -11.24 20.62 -6.83
N ASP A 504 -11.19 19.99 -8.00
CA ASP A 504 -11.84 18.69 -8.25
C ASP A 504 -11.37 17.61 -7.24
N VAL A 505 -12.20 16.59 -7.01
CA VAL A 505 -11.84 15.47 -6.14
C VAL A 505 -10.83 14.55 -6.84
N LYS A 506 -9.65 14.41 -6.24
CA LYS A 506 -8.59 13.51 -6.69
C LYS A 506 -8.72 12.13 -6.05
N ASN A 507 -7.95 11.15 -6.55
CA ASN A 507 -7.96 9.77 -6.07
C ASN A 507 -6.54 9.32 -5.66
N GLN A 508 -6.36 9.06 -4.37
CA GLN A 508 -5.10 8.58 -3.78
C GLN A 508 -4.74 7.13 -4.16
N GLN A 509 -5.63 6.42 -4.87
CA GLN A 509 -5.48 5.01 -5.23
C GLN A 509 -5.16 4.13 -4.00
N GLN A 510 -4.22 3.19 -4.10
CA GLN A 510 -3.78 2.32 -2.99
C GLN A 510 -2.74 2.95 -2.05
N CYS A 511 -2.40 4.23 -2.23
CA CYS A 511 -1.42 4.92 -1.39
C CYS A 511 -2.11 5.48 -0.14
N GLY A 512 -1.55 5.26 1.05
CA GLY A 512 -1.99 5.89 2.30
C GLY A 512 -1.62 7.38 2.41
N GLY A 513 -1.61 8.12 1.30
CA GLY A 513 -1.21 9.53 1.22
C GLY A 513 -2.27 10.54 1.66
N CYS A 514 -3.36 10.12 2.30
CA CYS A 514 -4.51 10.99 2.65
C CYS A 514 -4.13 12.27 3.42
N TRP A 515 -3.06 12.21 4.21
CA TRP A 515 -2.49 13.36 4.91
C TRP A 515 -2.01 14.46 3.93
N ALA A 516 -1.34 14.06 2.84
CA ALA A 516 -0.88 14.97 1.79
C ALA A 516 -2.05 15.58 1.02
N PHE A 517 -3.05 14.76 0.64
CA PHE A 517 -4.27 15.23 -0.03
C PHE A 517 -5.06 16.23 0.80
N SER A 518 -5.21 15.97 2.11
CA SER A 518 -5.89 16.90 3.00
C SER A 518 -5.16 18.24 3.08
N ALA A 519 -3.83 18.21 3.30
CA ALA A 519 -3.01 19.40 3.43
C ALA A 519 -3.03 20.22 2.13
N VAL A 520 -2.83 19.57 0.98
CA VAL A 520 -2.88 20.21 -0.35
C VAL A 520 -4.22 20.89 -0.56
N ALA A 521 -5.34 20.20 -0.35
CA ALA A 521 -6.67 20.81 -0.56
C ALA A 521 -6.90 22.06 0.31
N ALA A 522 -6.34 22.11 1.53
CA ALA A 522 -6.39 23.31 2.36
C ALA A 522 -5.49 24.45 1.84
N ILE A 523 -4.30 24.12 1.30
CA ILE A 523 -3.37 25.08 0.68
C ILE A 523 -3.97 25.67 -0.61
N GLU A 524 -4.57 24.84 -1.46
CA GLU A 524 -5.25 25.27 -2.69
C GLU A 524 -6.36 26.27 -2.37
N GLY A 525 -7.17 25.96 -1.34
CA GLY A 525 -8.27 26.81 -0.91
C GLY A 525 -7.81 28.16 -0.37
N ILE A 526 -6.83 28.21 0.53
CA ILE A 526 -6.32 29.49 1.04
C ILE A 526 -5.64 30.32 -0.07
N ASN A 527 -5.01 29.66 -1.04
CA ASN A 527 -4.39 30.34 -2.16
C ASN A 527 -5.43 31.04 -3.06
N GLU A 528 -6.55 30.38 -3.36
CA GLU A 528 -7.68 31.03 -4.06
C GLU A 528 -8.22 32.21 -3.25
N ILE A 529 -8.45 32.03 -1.95
CA ILE A 529 -9.02 33.08 -1.08
C ILE A 529 -8.15 34.34 -1.05
N VAL A 530 -6.82 34.18 -0.99
CA VAL A 530 -5.89 35.31 -0.84
C VAL A 530 -5.46 35.90 -2.18
N THR A 531 -5.29 35.07 -3.21
CA THR A 531 -4.69 35.49 -4.50
C THR A 531 -5.68 35.52 -5.67
N GLY A 532 -6.86 34.90 -5.53
CA GLY A 532 -7.82 34.68 -6.62
C GLY A 532 -7.35 33.67 -7.66
N SER A 533 -6.43 32.77 -7.30
CA SER A 533 -5.91 31.73 -8.18
C SER A 533 -6.02 30.33 -7.57
N LEU A 534 -7.02 29.56 -8.00
CA LEU A 534 -7.15 28.15 -7.65
C LEU A 534 -6.19 27.33 -8.51
N VAL A 535 -5.16 26.76 -7.87
CA VAL A 535 -4.12 25.96 -8.52
C VAL A 535 -4.24 24.53 -8.03
N SER A 536 -4.19 23.54 -8.92
CA SER A 536 -4.11 22.12 -8.53
C SER A 536 -2.66 21.78 -8.17
N LEU A 537 -2.39 21.50 -6.90
CA LEU A 537 -1.03 21.28 -6.35
C LEU A 537 -0.70 19.78 -6.24
N SER A 538 0.58 19.45 -6.17
CA SER A 538 1.05 18.05 -6.17
C SER A 538 1.05 17.42 -4.78
N GLU A 539 0.24 16.38 -4.59
CA GLU A 539 0.36 15.51 -3.41
C GLU A 539 1.60 14.62 -3.46
N GLN A 540 2.07 14.25 -4.67
CA GLN A 540 3.23 13.38 -4.83
C GLN A 540 4.53 14.05 -4.39
N GLU A 541 4.67 15.37 -4.56
CA GLU A 541 5.82 16.10 -4.02
C GLU A 541 5.92 15.92 -2.51
N LEU A 542 4.80 16.03 -1.78
CA LEU A 542 4.79 15.78 -0.33
C LEU A 542 5.15 14.33 -0.01
N ILE A 543 4.60 13.37 -0.75
CA ILE A 543 4.84 11.94 -0.54
C ILE A 543 6.32 11.57 -0.75
N ASP A 544 6.96 12.17 -1.75
CA ASP A 544 8.33 11.83 -2.14
C ASP A 544 9.40 12.66 -1.41
N CYS A 545 9.09 13.92 -1.08
CA CYS A 545 10.06 14.89 -0.59
C CYS A 545 9.93 15.25 0.90
N ASP A 546 8.77 15.02 1.53
CA ASP A 546 8.67 15.18 2.98
C ASP A 546 9.42 14.06 3.69
N SER A 547 10.49 14.43 4.40
CA SER A 547 11.33 13.49 5.15
C SER A 547 10.88 13.25 6.59
N GLN A 548 9.88 14.00 7.07
CA GLN A 548 9.31 13.83 8.40
C GLN A 548 8.22 12.75 8.43
N ASP A 549 7.53 12.56 7.31
CA ASP A 549 6.48 11.56 7.12
C ASP A 549 6.97 10.33 6.34
N SER A 550 6.12 9.32 6.20
CA SER A 550 6.47 8.02 5.60
C SER A 550 5.80 7.79 4.23
N GLY A 551 5.56 8.86 3.48
CA GLY A 551 4.95 8.81 2.15
C GLY A 551 3.57 8.11 2.16
N CYS A 552 3.42 7.08 1.31
CA CYS A 552 2.25 6.22 1.24
C CYS A 552 2.02 5.34 2.47
N ASN A 553 3.02 5.20 3.34
CA ASN A 553 2.83 4.50 4.62
C ASN A 553 2.20 5.41 5.68
N GLY A 554 2.12 6.71 5.42
CA GLY A 554 1.34 7.65 6.20
C GLY A 554 2.09 8.85 6.78
N GLY A 555 1.34 9.82 7.28
CA GLY A 555 1.85 11.11 7.74
C GLY A 555 0.80 11.97 8.44
N VAL A 556 1.11 13.25 8.66
CA VAL A 556 0.22 14.24 9.29
C VAL A 556 0.22 15.57 8.53
N MET A 557 -0.92 16.26 8.52
CA MET A 557 -1.09 17.49 7.73
C MET A 557 -0.18 18.64 8.17
N GLN A 558 0.18 18.68 9.45
CA GLN A 558 1.10 19.71 9.98
C GLN A 558 2.52 19.56 9.43
N ASN A 559 3.01 18.33 9.28
CA ASN A 559 4.33 18.08 8.69
C ASN A 559 4.34 18.51 7.21
N ALA A 560 3.25 18.24 6.48
CA ALA A 560 3.07 18.76 5.13
C ALA A 560 3.12 20.30 5.09
N PHE A 561 2.44 21.01 6.01
CA PHE A 561 2.51 22.46 6.06
C PHE A 561 3.93 22.95 6.38
N GLU A 562 4.61 22.34 7.36
CA GLU A 562 6.00 22.65 7.69
C GLU A 562 6.95 22.40 6.50
N PHE A 563 6.72 21.32 5.74
CA PHE A 563 7.45 21.04 4.51
C PHE A 563 7.23 22.16 3.50
N VAL A 564 5.99 22.54 3.18
CA VAL A 564 5.73 23.59 2.19
C VAL A 564 6.35 24.93 2.60
N ILE A 565 6.30 25.27 3.89
CA ILE A 565 6.95 26.47 4.44
C ILE A 565 8.47 26.40 4.24
N SER A 566 9.10 25.30 4.66
CA SER A 566 10.56 25.14 4.61
C SER A 566 11.11 24.95 3.19
N ASN A 567 10.33 24.31 2.31
CA ASN A 567 10.62 24.16 0.90
C ASN A 567 10.46 25.50 0.16
N GLY A 568 9.72 26.47 0.71
CA GLY A 568 9.46 27.77 0.09
C GLY A 568 8.33 27.74 -0.94
N GLY A 569 7.52 26.68 -0.93
CA GLY A 569 6.37 26.46 -1.79
C GLY A 569 6.21 25.00 -2.21
N ILE A 570 5.19 24.75 -3.00
CA ILE A 570 4.84 23.44 -3.56
C ILE A 570 4.50 23.58 -5.04
N ASP A 571 4.84 22.59 -5.84
CA ASP A 571 4.62 22.52 -7.29
C ASP A 571 3.20 22.05 -7.64
N THR A 572 2.85 22.17 -8.93
CA THR A 572 1.50 21.79 -9.40
C THR A 572 1.39 20.28 -9.64
N GLU A 573 0.17 19.76 -9.57
CA GLU A 573 -0.12 18.36 -9.93
C GLU A 573 0.33 18.02 -11.36
N ALA A 574 0.39 18.99 -12.28
CA ALA A 574 0.87 18.76 -13.64
C ALA A 574 2.40 18.62 -13.72
N ASP A 575 3.13 19.17 -12.75
CA ASP A 575 4.59 19.20 -12.74
C ASP A 575 5.20 18.02 -12.00
N TYR A 576 4.52 17.59 -10.96
CA TYR A 576 4.88 16.43 -10.16
C TYR A 576 3.62 15.54 -9.99
N PRO A 577 3.23 14.79 -11.04
CA PRO A 577 1.96 14.05 -11.03
C PRO A 577 1.91 12.93 -10.01
N PHE A 578 0.70 12.66 -9.51
CA PHE A 578 0.45 11.57 -8.60
C PHE A 578 0.62 10.19 -9.24
N THR A 579 1.45 9.35 -8.62
CA THR A 579 1.79 7.99 -9.07
C THR A 579 1.12 6.90 -8.23
N GLY A 580 0.60 7.23 -7.04
CA GLY A 580 -0.04 6.25 -6.16
C GLY A 580 0.93 5.29 -5.46
N THR A 581 2.22 5.61 -5.43
CA THR A 581 3.29 4.84 -4.78
C THR A 581 4.36 5.76 -4.20
N ASP A 582 5.17 5.26 -3.26
CA ASP A 582 6.37 5.96 -2.79
C ASP A 582 7.37 6.14 -3.94
N GLY A 583 7.81 7.38 -4.16
CA GLY A 583 8.86 7.74 -5.10
C GLY A 583 10.10 8.29 -4.38
N THR A 584 11.10 8.67 -5.18
CA THR A 584 12.27 9.41 -4.68
C THR A 584 12.09 10.87 -5.02
N CYS A 585 12.29 11.77 -4.05
CA CYS A 585 12.19 13.21 -4.28
C CYS A 585 12.96 13.68 -5.52
N ASP A 586 12.23 14.07 -6.56
CA ASP A 586 12.82 14.54 -7.81
C ASP A 586 13.17 16.04 -7.71
N ALA A 587 14.45 16.29 -7.40
CA ALA A 587 15.03 17.64 -7.35
C ALA A 587 14.88 18.44 -8.68
N ASN A 588 14.56 17.79 -9.79
CA ASN A 588 14.30 18.43 -11.08
C ASN A 588 12.82 18.80 -11.29
N ALA A 589 11.90 18.12 -10.61
CA ALA A 589 10.47 18.41 -10.63
C ALA A 589 10.10 19.53 -9.64
N VAL A 590 10.74 19.60 -8.47
CA VAL A 590 10.49 20.57 -7.37
C VAL A 590 10.98 22.02 -7.60
N ASN A 591 11.08 22.45 -8.87
CA ASN A 591 11.84 23.65 -9.25
C ASN A 591 11.01 24.94 -9.37
N GLN A 592 9.68 24.91 -9.27
CA GLN A 592 8.88 26.13 -9.50
C GLN A 592 8.16 26.67 -8.28
N LYS A 593 7.80 25.80 -7.32
CA LYS A 593 7.30 26.20 -6.00
C LYS A 593 6.19 27.25 -6.13
N ILE A 594 5.17 26.91 -6.91
CA ILE A 594 4.17 27.84 -7.47
C ILE A 594 3.27 28.45 -6.39
N VAL A 595 2.97 27.71 -5.33
CA VAL A 595 2.18 28.20 -4.19
C VAL A 595 2.97 28.04 -2.91
N SER A 596 3.06 29.11 -2.13
CA SER A 596 3.64 29.11 -0.79
C SER A 596 2.59 29.44 0.27
N ILE A 597 2.85 29.00 1.50
CA ILE A 597 2.12 29.41 2.71
C ILE A 597 3.11 30.03 3.68
N ASP A 598 2.64 30.95 4.52
CA ASP A 598 3.49 31.70 5.44
C ASP A 598 3.63 31.01 6.80
N ASP A 599 2.57 30.35 7.25
CA ASP A 599 2.49 29.63 8.52
C ASP A 599 1.32 28.62 8.49
N PHE A 600 1.02 27.97 9.61
CA PHE A 600 -0.21 27.21 9.81
C PHE A 600 -0.71 27.34 11.25
N VAL A 601 -2.02 27.15 11.45
CA VAL A 601 -2.67 27.21 12.77
C VAL A 601 -3.29 25.86 13.08
N ASN A 602 -3.04 25.37 14.29
CA ASN A 602 -3.80 24.26 14.85
C ASN A 602 -5.08 24.79 15.50
N VAL A 603 -6.21 24.25 15.10
CA VAL A 603 -7.50 24.52 15.73
C VAL A 603 -7.52 23.85 17.10
N ALA A 604 -8.20 24.46 18.07
CA ALA A 604 -8.34 23.88 19.39
C ALA A 604 -8.99 22.49 19.30
N SER A 605 -8.28 21.46 19.75
CA SER A 605 -8.79 20.09 19.78
C SER A 605 -10.08 19.97 20.59
N ASN A 606 -10.97 19.10 20.14
CA ASN A 606 -12.24 18.78 20.77
C ASN A 606 -13.17 19.99 20.89
N ASN A 607 -13.15 20.83 19.86
CA ASN A 607 -13.94 22.06 19.83
C ASN A 607 -14.55 22.29 18.45
N GLU A 608 -15.76 21.75 18.23
CA GLU A 608 -16.51 21.96 16.98
C GLU A 608 -16.81 23.44 16.71
N THR A 609 -16.94 24.29 17.75
CA THR A 609 -17.11 25.74 17.55
C THR A 609 -15.85 26.37 16.97
N ALA A 610 -14.66 26.05 17.50
CA ALA A 610 -13.40 26.54 16.96
C ALA A 610 -13.15 26.02 15.53
N LEU A 611 -13.53 24.76 15.26
CA LEU A 611 -13.51 24.22 13.90
C LEU A 611 -14.47 24.97 12.98
N GLN A 612 -15.69 25.28 13.45
CA GLN A 612 -16.67 26.04 12.67
C GLN A 612 -16.17 27.44 12.35
N GLU A 613 -15.55 28.13 13.32
CA GLU A 613 -14.94 29.44 13.14
C GLU A 613 -13.83 29.41 12.07
N ALA A 614 -12.98 28.36 12.08
CA ALA A 614 -11.94 28.17 11.07
C ALA A 614 -12.53 27.86 9.68
N VAL A 615 -13.53 26.97 9.61
CA VAL A 615 -14.20 26.60 8.35
C VAL A 615 -14.98 27.78 7.76
N ALA A 616 -15.48 28.70 8.59
CA ALA A 616 -16.17 29.90 8.13
C ALA A 616 -15.27 30.88 7.37
N ILE A 617 -13.95 30.75 7.50
CA ILE A 617 -12.98 31.64 6.83
C ILE A 617 -12.16 30.96 5.72
N GLN A 618 -11.99 29.64 5.75
CA GLN A 618 -11.30 28.87 4.69
C GLN A 618 -11.53 27.34 4.83
N PRO A 619 -11.16 26.51 3.83
CA PRO A 619 -11.05 25.07 4.01
C PRO A 619 -10.03 24.66 5.09
N VAL A 620 -10.36 23.62 5.86
CA VAL A 620 -9.57 23.16 7.02
C VAL A 620 -9.22 21.68 6.88
N SER A 621 -7.95 21.32 7.09
CA SER A 621 -7.52 19.92 7.16
C SER A 621 -7.93 19.32 8.51
N VAL A 622 -8.50 18.12 8.50
CA VAL A 622 -8.89 17.37 9.70
C VAL A 622 -8.52 15.90 9.57
N ALA A 623 -8.27 15.22 10.68
CA ALA A 623 -8.21 13.76 10.69
C ALA A 623 -9.49 13.18 11.31
N ILE A 624 -9.91 12.02 10.80
CA ILE A 624 -11.09 11.28 11.22
C ILE A 624 -10.78 9.78 11.36
N ASP A 625 -11.63 9.07 12.10
CA ASP A 625 -11.74 7.61 12.03
C ASP A 625 -12.65 7.22 10.86
N ALA A 626 -12.05 6.81 9.74
CA ALA A 626 -12.74 6.34 8.54
C ALA A 626 -12.70 4.81 8.41
N GLY A 627 -12.17 4.11 9.41
CA GLY A 627 -12.01 2.65 9.42
C GLY A 627 -13.32 1.87 9.54
N GLY A 628 -14.46 2.53 9.71
CA GLY A 628 -15.78 1.89 9.83
C GLY A 628 -16.35 1.39 8.51
N ARG A 629 -17.00 0.22 8.52
CA ARG A 629 -17.73 -0.33 7.36
C ARG A 629 -18.84 0.58 6.81
N PRO A 630 -19.59 1.38 7.62
CA PRO A 630 -20.49 2.38 7.08
C PRO A 630 -19.78 3.46 6.26
N PHE A 631 -18.56 3.84 6.65
CA PHE A 631 -17.77 4.85 5.94
C PHE A 631 -17.26 4.31 4.60
N GLN A 632 -16.75 3.07 4.59
CA GLN A 632 -16.31 2.37 3.36
C GLN A 632 -17.36 2.42 2.24
N HIS A 633 -18.63 2.26 2.58
CA HIS A 633 -19.75 2.17 1.63
C HIS A 633 -20.63 3.41 1.60
N TYR A 634 -20.22 4.54 2.18
CA TYR A 634 -21.05 5.75 2.18
C TYR A 634 -21.37 6.21 0.75
N GLN A 635 -22.64 6.56 0.49
CA GLN A 635 -23.09 7.05 -0.81
C GLN A 635 -23.80 8.40 -0.72
N SER A 636 -24.68 8.63 0.26
CA SER A 636 -25.42 9.90 0.36
C SER A 636 -26.09 10.10 1.72
N GLY A 637 -26.48 11.34 2.02
CA GLY A 637 -27.19 11.73 3.24
C GLY A 637 -26.26 12.19 4.36
N ILE A 638 -26.82 12.56 5.52
CA ILE A 638 -26.01 13.05 6.65
C ILE A 638 -25.47 11.84 7.42
N PHE A 639 -24.18 11.60 7.29
CA PHE A 639 -23.48 10.51 7.94
C PHE A 639 -23.51 10.66 9.46
N ALA A 640 -24.19 9.71 10.10
CA ALA A 640 -24.24 9.51 11.54
C ALA A 640 -23.92 8.05 11.89
N GLY A 641 -23.12 7.38 11.05
CA GLY A 641 -22.75 5.98 11.20
C GLY A 641 -21.68 5.78 12.28
N ILE A 642 -21.64 4.60 12.90
CA ILE A 642 -20.69 4.31 13.99
C ILE A 642 -19.25 4.37 13.47
N CYS A 643 -18.42 5.17 14.13
CA CYS A 643 -16.99 5.35 13.92
C CYS A 643 -16.33 5.65 15.28
N GLY A 644 -15.03 5.37 15.42
CA GLY A 644 -14.28 5.60 16.66
C GLY A 644 -13.57 6.95 16.69
N PHE A 645 -12.47 7.00 17.45
CA PHE A 645 -11.61 8.18 17.63
C PHE A 645 -10.13 7.86 17.33
N THR A 646 -9.87 6.67 16.77
CA THR A 646 -8.53 6.32 16.30
C THR A 646 -8.39 6.93 14.91
N LEU A 647 -7.94 8.19 14.87
CA LEU A 647 -7.78 8.94 13.63
C LEU A 647 -6.83 8.15 12.70
N ASP A 648 -7.35 7.72 11.55
CA ASP A 648 -6.66 6.88 10.57
C ASP A 648 -6.74 7.43 9.14
N HIS A 649 -7.49 8.52 8.94
CA HIS A 649 -7.67 9.14 7.63
C HIS A 649 -7.66 10.67 7.68
N GLY A 650 -6.94 11.29 6.75
CA GLY A 650 -6.90 12.75 6.59
C GLY A 650 -7.90 13.21 5.53
N VAL A 651 -8.73 14.21 5.84
CA VAL A 651 -9.76 14.77 4.95
C VAL A 651 -9.88 16.28 5.13
N THR A 652 -10.52 16.98 4.20
CA THR A 652 -10.65 18.45 4.29
C THR A 652 -12.10 18.85 4.50
N VAL A 653 -12.38 19.61 5.57
CA VAL A 653 -13.68 20.26 5.75
C VAL A 653 -13.74 21.49 4.86
N VAL A 654 -14.68 21.50 3.92
CA VAL A 654 -14.85 22.54 2.89
C VAL A 654 -16.16 23.31 3.06
N GLY A 655 -16.87 23.11 4.17
CA GLY A 655 -18.09 23.82 4.46
C GLY A 655 -18.91 23.19 5.58
N TYR A 656 -20.05 23.81 5.88
CA TYR A 656 -21.04 23.31 6.81
C TYR A 656 -22.42 23.89 6.47
N GLY A 657 -23.47 23.24 6.95
CA GLY A 657 -24.85 23.72 6.81
C GLY A 657 -25.80 22.96 7.72
N SER A 658 -27.09 23.10 7.44
CA SER A 658 -28.18 22.43 8.17
C SER A 658 -29.25 21.99 7.18
N GLU A 659 -29.74 20.75 7.31
CA GLU A 659 -30.83 20.21 6.50
C GLU A 659 -31.82 19.50 7.42
N ASN A 660 -33.11 19.85 7.34
CA ASN A 660 -34.19 19.25 8.13
C ASN A 660 -33.94 19.23 9.66
N GLY A 661 -33.26 20.25 10.19
CA GLY A 661 -32.92 20.34 11.62
C GLY A 661 -31.69 19.54 12.04
N HIS A 662 -30.95 18.98 11.08
CA HIS A 662 -29.68 18.28 11.31
C HIS A 662 -28.52 19.10 10.73
N ASP A 663 -27.58 19.46 11.59
CA ASP A 663 -26.37 20.18 11.21
C ASP A 663 -25.35 19.21 10.62
N TYR A 664 -24.61 19.65 9.59
CA TYR A 664 -23.58 18.83 8.96
C TYR A 664 -22.34 19.63 8.55
N TRP A 665 -21.22 18.94 8.49
CA TRP A 665 -19.97 19.32 7.80
C TRP A 665 -20.02 18.84 6.35
N ILE A 666 -19.45 19.61 5.43
CA ILE A 666 -19.18 19.17 4.05
C ILE A 666 -17.70 18.80 4.00
N VAL A 667 -17.39 17.53 3.78
CA VAL A 667 -16.02 17.01 3.86
C VAL A 667 -15.59 16.46 2.50
N LYS A 668 -14.46 16.96 1.99
CA LYS A 668 -13.80 16.48 0.77
C LYS A 668 -12.92 15.28 1.10
N ASN A 669 -13.15 14.17 0.39
CA ASN A 669 -12.35 12.95 0.51
C ASN A 669 -11.39 12.81 -0.69
N SER A 670 -10.42 11.88 -0.60
CA SER A 670 -9.37 11.62 -1.59
C SER A 670 -9.53 10.29 -2.32
N TRP A 671 -10.76 9.79 -2.46
CA TRP A 671 -11.06 8.48 -3.09
C TRP A 671 -11.75 8.59 -4.46
N GLY A 672 -11.64 9.75 -5.11
CA GLY A 672 -12.28 10.02 -6.39
C GLY A 672 -13.78 10.29 -6.30
N SER A 673 -14.37 10.71 -7.41
CA SER A 673 -15.78 11.11 -7.50
C SER A 673 -16.77 9.95 -7.50
N ASP A 674 -16.31 8.70 -7.64
CA ASP A 674 -17.15 7.50 -7.61
C ASP A 674 -17.55 7.05 -6.20
N TRP A 675 -16.98 7.67 -5.15
CA TRP A 675 -17.29 7.40 -3.75
C TRP A 675 -18.12 8.55 -3.15
N GLY A 676 -19.09 8.25 -2.29
CA GLY A 676 -19.90 9.27 -1.60
C GLY A 676 -20.71 10.17 -2.53
N GLU A 677 -20.94 11.42 -2.09
CA GLU A 677 -21.66 12.46 -2.83
C GLU A 677 -20.71 13.15 -3.84
N SER A 678 -20.28 12.40 -4.86
CA SER A 678 -19.27 12.84 -5.84
C SER A 678 -17.89 13.12 -5.24
N GLY A 679 -17.45 12.29 -4.30
CA GLY A 679 -16.19 12.42 -3.58
C GLY A 679 -16.28 13.18 -2.26
N TYR A 680 -17.49 13.56 -1.86
CA TYR A 680 -17.76 14.27 -0.61
C TYR A 680 -18.62 13.45 0.35
N ILE A 681 -18.55 13.79 1.62
CA ILE A 681 -19.43 13.26 2.67
C ILE A 681 -20.00 14.41 3.49
N ARG A 682 -21.30 14.36 3.75
CA ARG A 682 -21.94 15.22 4.74
C ARG A 682 -21.89 14.53 6.10
N MET A 683 -21.08 15.00 7.04
CA MET A 683 -20.93 14.37 8.36
C MET A 683 -21.72 15.13 9.42
N ALA A 684 -22.39 14.43 10.34
CA ALA A 684 -23.14 15.07 11.42
C ALA A 684 -22.26 16.04 12.23
N ARG A 685 -22.77 17.24 12.45
CA ARG A 685 -22.14 18.34 13.21
C ARG A 685 -22.96 18.66 14.44
N ASN A 686 -22.33 19.28 15.44
CA ASN A 686 -22.96 19.62 16.72
C ASN A 686 -23.48 18.36 17.44
N VAL A 687 -22.68 17.29 17.38
CA VAL A 687 -22.98 16.05 18.08
C VAL A 687 -22.72 16.23 19.58
N LEU A 688 -23.26 15.35 20.42
CA LEU A 688 -23.10 15.45 21.88
C LEU A 688 -21.63 15.32 22.35
N LEU A 689 -20.74 14.85 21.48
CA LEU A 689 -19.34 14.58 21.80
C LEU A 689 -18.46 15.77 21.37
N PRO A 690 -17.62 16.31 22.27
CA PRO A 690 -16.78 17.47 21.96
C PRO A 690 -15.72 17.18 20.89
N MET A 691 -15.37 15.89 20.71
CA MET A 691 -14.47 15.38 19.67
C MET A 691 -15.05 15.54 18.25
N GLY A 692 -16.36 15.81 18.13
CA GLY A 692 -17.10 15.77 16.87
C GLY A 692 -17.32 14.33 16.36
N MET A 693 -18.13 14.19 15.31
CA MET A 693 -18.39 12.89 14.69
C MET A 693 -17.09 12.30 14.10
N CYS A 694 -16.79 11.03 14.41
CA CYS A 694 -15.55 10.34 14.01
C CYS A 694 -14.25 11.05 14.40
N GLY A 695 -14.28 11.88 15.45
CA GLY A 695 -13.10 12.63 15.90
C GLY A 695 -12.73 13.83 15.03
N ILE A 696 -13.63 14.30 14.15
CA ILE A 696 -13.36 15.39 13.19
C ILE A 696 -12.84 16.70 13.81
N ALA A 697 -13.08 16.94 15.11
CA ALA A 697 -12.59 18.11 15.83
C ALA A 697 -11.33 17.83 16.69
N MET A 698 -10.78 16.62 16.67
CA MET A 698 -9.63 16.23 17.51
C MET A 698 -8.31 16.77 16.97
N ASP A 699 -8.08 16.64 15.66
CA ASP A 699 -6.86 17.09 14.98
C ASP A 699 -7.23 17.86 13.73
N ALA A 700 -7.32 19.18 13.87
CA ALA A 700 -7.69 20.10 12.82
C ALA A 700 -6.65 21.22 12.71
N SER A 701 -6.23 21.52 11.48
CA SER A 701 -5.26 22.57 11.20
C SER A 701 -5.51 23.19 9.83
N TYR A 702 -5.10 24.45 9.67
CA TYR A 702 -5.24 25.15 8.40
C TYR A 702 -4.01 26.01 8.10
N PRO A 703 -3.61 26.14 6.83
CA PRO A 703 -2.49 26.98 6.43
C PRO A 703 -2.86 28.47 6.48
N VAL A 704 -1.88 29.31 6.79
CA VAL A 704 -1.98 30.77 6.78
C VAL A 704 -1.24 31.30 5.56
N LYS A 705 -1.88 32.19 4.81
CA LYS A 705 -1.27 32.91 3.70
C LYS A 705 -1.68 34.39 3.75
N THR A 706 -0.69 35.25 3.66
CA THR A 706 -0.77 36.72 3.66
C THR A 706 0.12 37.31 2.56
N SER A 707 1.16 36.57 2.15
CA SER A 707 2.05 36.93 1.06
C SER A 707 1.46 36.55 -0.32
N PRO A 708 1.73 37.33 -1.39
CA PRO A 708 1.54 36.87 -2.75
C PRO A 708 2.29 35.57 -2.99
N ASN A 709 1.89 34.78 -4.00
CA ASN A 709 2.70 33.66 -4.42
C ASN A 709 4.14 34.11 -4.73
N PRO A 710 5.14 33.23 -4.55
CA PRO A 710 6.49 33.48 -5.04
C PRO A 710 6.36 33.96 -6.49
N THR A 711 7.22 34.87 -6.96
CA THR A 711 7.18 35.34 -8.35
C THR A 711 7.43 34.18 -9.31
N ALA A 712 6.38 33.40 -9.54
CA ALA A 712 6.27 32.35 -10.51
C ALA A 712 6.22 33.05 -11.86
N ARG A 713 7.01 32.52 -12.79
CA ARG A 713 6.84 32.86 -14.20
C ARG A 713 5.39 32.66 -14.61
N ALA A 714 4.93 33.56 -15.48
CA ALA A 714 3.55 33.75 -15.92
C ALA A 714 2.67 32.48 -15.84
N ALA A 715 1.59 32.56 -15.06
CA ALA A 715 0.55 31.54 -15.00
C ALA A 715 0.02 31.25 -16.42
N ILE A 716 0.09 29.99 -16.82
CA ILE A 716 -0.28 29.55 -18.17
C ILE A 716 -1.75 29.20 -18.17
N LYS A 717 -2.51 29.87 -19.04
CA LYS A 717 -3.92 29.60 -19.28
C LYS A 717 -4.08 28.17 -19.82
N MET A 718 -4.72 27.28 -19.07
CA MET A 718 -4.98 25.91 -19.50
C MET A 718 -5.89 25.89 -20.74
N ARG A 719 -5.54 25.07 -21.74
CA ARG A 719 -6.33 24.85 -22.96
C ARG A 719 -7.67 24.18 -22.64
N ALA A 720 -8.71 24.53 -23.38
CA ALA A 720 -10.03 23.93 -23.20
C ALA A 720 -10.03 22.46 -23.64
N ASP A 721 -10.86 21.62 -23.00
CA ASP A 721 -10.95 20.18 -23.29
C ASP A 721 -11.19 19.86 -24.77
N ALA A 722 -12.02 20.65 -25.44
CA ALA A 722 -12.31 20.52 -26.87
C ALA A 722 -11.07 20.76 -27.76
N GLU A 723 -10.21 21.71 -27.38
CA GLU A 723 -8.97 22.02 -28.09
C GLU A 723 -7.96 20.87 -27.94
N VAL A 724 -7.83 20.32 -26.73
CA VAL A 724 -6.94 19.18 -26.47
C VAL A 724 -7.35 17.96 -27.28
N ARG A 725 -8.65 17.66 -27.37
CA ARG A 725 -9.16 16.55 -28.21
C ARG A 725 -8.86 16.78 -29.69
N GLN A 726 -9.00 18.00 -30.18
CA GLN A 726 -8.67 18.33 -31.57
C GLN A 726 -7.18 18.13 -31.86
N LEU A 727 -6.30 18.58 -30.94
CA LEU A 727 -4.86 18.36 -31.05
C LEU A 727 -4.49 16.88 -31.01
N TYR A 728 -5.17 16.09 -30.17
CA TYR A 728 -4.95 14.65 -30.08
C TYR A 728 -5.33 13.92 -31.38
N GLU A 729 -6.47 14.24 -31.98
CA GLU A 729 -6.88 13.65 -33.26
C GLU A 729 -5.93 14.04 -34.41
N ALA A 730 -5.47 15.29 -34.43
CA ALA A 730 -4.48 15.75 -35.39
C ALA A 730 -3.14 15.00 -35.21
N TRP A 731 -2.67 14.89 -33.96
CA TRP A 731 -1.45 14.18 -33.60
C TRP A 731 -1.52 12.68 -33.96
N LYS A 732 -2.65 12.00 -33.69
CA LYS A 732 -2.85 10.60 -34.09
C LYS A 732 -2.73 10.42 -35.60
N SER A 733 -3.30 11.36 -36.35
CA SER A 733 -3.22 11.35 -37.82
C SER A 733 -1.81 11.62 -38.33
N GLU A 734 -1.03 12.46 -37.64
CA GLU A 734 0.35 12.81 -38.00
C GLU A 734 1.31 11.63 -37.77
N HIS A 735 1.17 10.92 -36.65
CA HIS A 735 2.09 9.84 -36.26
C HIS A 735 1.59 8.42 -36.58
N GLY A 736 0.62 8.30 -37.50
CA GLY A 736 0.18 7.00 -38.03
C GLY A 736 -0.54 6.11 -37.01
N ARG A 737 -1.13 6.66 -35.95
CA ARG A 737 -1.93 5.89 -35.00
C ARG A 737 -3.31 5.57 -35.62
N PRO A 738 -3.74 4.30 -35.67
CA PRO A 738 -5.00 3.94 -36.32
C PRO A 738 -6.19 4.65 -35.66
N ARG A 739 -7.08 5.24 -36.48
CA ARG A 739 -8.39 5.71 -36.01
C ARG A 739 -9.20 4.49 -35.60
N ALA A 740 -9.80 4.52 -34.42
CA ALA A 740 -10.79 3.52 -34.01
C ALA A 740 -12.02 3.59 -34.95
N HIS A 741 -12.00 2.80 -36.01
CA HIS A 741 -13.17 2.53 -36.85
C HIS A 741 -13.64 1.12 -36.56
N GLY A 742 -14.71 1.00 -35.79
CA GLY A 742 -15.40 -0.28 -35.60
C GLY A 742 -15.93 -0.44 -34.19
N ASN A 743 -17.25 -0.63 -34.12
CA ASN A 743 -18.05 -0.88 -32.93
C ASN A 743 -17.54 -2.09 -32.12
N CYS A 744 -16.70 -1.87 -31.10
CA CYS A 744 -16.37 -2.78 -30.01
C CYS A 744 -15.81 -1.97 -28.82
N ASP A 745 -16.44 -2.06 -27.65
CA ASP A 745 -16.17 -1.29 -26.42
C ASP A 745 -14.79 -1.51 -25.75
N LEU A 746 -13.81 -2.13 -26.43
CA LEU A 746 -12.43 -2.26 -25.96
C LEU A 746 -11.50 -1.17 -26.52
N ALA A 747 -11.81 -0.60 -27.70
CA ALA A 747 -11.00 0.46 -28.29
C ALA A 747 -11.19 1.83 -27.61
N GLY A 748 -12.33 2.06 -26.94
CA GLY A 748 -12.65 3.32 -26.27
C GLY A 748 -11.93 3.55 -24.95
N GLY A 749 -11.46 2.48 -24.28
CA GLY A 749 -10.73 2.57 -23.01
C GLY A 749 -9.27 2.96 -23.19
N GLU A 750 -8.58 2.32 -24.15
CA GLU A 750 -7.18 2.64 -24.46
C GLU A 750 -7.04 4.03 -25.06
N ASP A 751 -7.91 4.42 -26.01
CA ASP A 751 -7.85 5.77 -26.62
C ASP A 751 -8.14 6.88 -25.59
N ARG A 752 -9.00 6.60 -24.59
CA ARG A 752 -9.22 7.51 -23.45
C ARG A 752 -7.99 7.65 -22.57
N LEU A 753 -7.36 6.53 -22.21
CA LEU A 753 -6.12 6.55 -21.41
C LEU A 753 -4.98 7.25 -22.16
N ARG A 754 -4.82 6.97 -23.46
CA ARG A 754 -3.82 7.62 -24.32
C ARG A 754 -4.08 9.11 -24.48
N LEU A 755 -5.34 9.53 -24.56
CA LEU A 755 -5.73 10.94 -24.53
C LEU A 755 -5.39 11.61 -23.20
N GLU A 756 -5.56 10.92 -22.07
CA GLU A 756 -5.19 11.45 -20.74
C GLU A 756 -3.68 11.64 -20.60
N VAL A 757 -2.89 10.65 -21.03
CA VAL A 757 -1.42 10.75 -21.06
C VAL A 757 -0.95 11.85 -22.03
N PHE A 758 -1.57 11.93 -23.22
CA PHE A 758 -1.31 12.98 -24.19
C PHE A 758 -1.61 14.37 -23.64
N ARG A 759 -2.72 14.51 -22.92
CA ARG A 759 -3.11 15.76 -22.27
C ARG A 759 -2.08 16.18 -21.23
N ASP A 760 -1.60 15.24 -20.42
CA ASP A 760 -0.57 15.51 -19.43
C ASP A 760 0.74 15.96 -20.09
N ASN A 761 1.20 15.26 -21.13
CA ASN A 761 2.39 15.65 -21.90
C ASN A 761 2.21 17.00 -22.62
N LEU A 762 1.03 17.31 -23.13
CA LEU A 762 0.73 18.61 -23.72
C LEU A 762 0.82 19.74 -22.69
N ARG A 763 0.34 19.52 -21.46
CA ARG A 763 0.48 20.51 -20.37
C ARG A 763 1.95 20.76 -20.05
N TYR A 764 2.76 19.70 -19.98
CA TYR A 764 4.20 19.82 -19.78
C TYR A 764 4.91 20.59 -20.90
N VAL A 765 4.54 20.32 -22.16
CA VAL A 765 5.05 21.02 -23.35
C VAL A 765 4.68 22.51 -23.30
N ASP A 766 3.40 22.82 -23.08
CA ASP A 766 2.91 24.19 -22.99
C ASP A 766 3.64 24.94 -21.87
N LYS A 767 3.85 24.28 -20.73
CA LYS A 767 4.59 24.84 -19.60
C LYS A 767 6.02 25.17 -19.93
N HIS A 768 6.77 24.18 -20.38
CA HIS A 768 8.16 24.36 -20.73
C HIS A 768 8.35 25.40 -21.84
N ASN A 769 7.44 25.47 -22.81
CA ASN A 769 7.55 26.42 -23.91
C ASN A 769 7.22 27.85 -23.49
N ALA A 770 6.31 28.06 -22.54
CA ALA A 770 6.07 29.39 -21.97
C ALA A 770 7.26 29.88 -21.12
N GLU A 771 7.86 28.99 -20.32
CA GLU A 771 9.15 29.27 -19.68
C GLU A 771 10.24 29.56 -20.70
N ALA A 772 10.15 28.82 -21.80
CA ALA A 772 10.85 28.98 -23.05
C ALA A 772 10.88 30.45 -23.51
N ASP A 773 9.68 30.99 -23.64
CA ASP A 773 9.41 32.33 -24.11
C ASP A 773 9.84 33.38 -23.08
N ALA A 774 9.79 33.03 -21.79
CA ALA A 774 10.33 33.82 -20.69
C ALA A 774 11.87 33.66 -20.52
N GLY A 775 12.55 33.05 -21.48
CA GLY A 775 14.01 32.94 -21.55
C GLY A 775 14.65 32.00 -20.51
N LEU A 776 13.91 31.07 -19.90
CA LEU A 776 14.49 30.08 -18.97
C LEU A 776 15.35 29.04 -19.64
N HIS A 777 14.82 28.51 -20.74
CA HIS A 777 15.37 27.34 -21.40
C HIS A 777 15.84 27.75 -22.79
N GLY A 778 16.94 27.14 -23.23
CA GLY A 778 17.48 27.33 -24.58
C GLY A 778 16.77 26.48 -25.64
N PHE A 779 15.73 25.74 -25.27
CA PHE A 779 15.11 24.72 -26.10
C PHE A 779 13.58 24.72 -25.97
N ARG A 780 12.92 23.99 -26.86
CA ARG A 780 11.47 23.84 -26.96
C ARG A 780 11.12 22.36 -26.96
N LEU A 781 9.99 22.05 -26.34
CA LEU A 781 9.36 20.74 -26.38
C LEU A 781 8.24 20.73 -27.41
N GLY A 782 7.80 19.54 -27.80
CA GLY A 782 6.70 19.34 -28.72
C GLY A 782 6.02 17.99 -28.53
N LEU A 783 4.89 17.83 -29.22
CA LEU A 783 4.13 16.58 -29.22
C LEU A 783 4.80 15.57 -30.17
N THR A 784 5.84 14.91 -29.68
CA THR A 784 6.59 13.87 -30.40
C THR A 784 5.74 12.59 -30.57
N PRO A 785 6.19 11.57 -31.33
CA PRO A 785 5.48 10.28 -31.42
C PRO A 785 5.28 9.56 -30.07
N PHE A 786 6.00 10.00 -29.04
CA PHE A 786 5.91 9.46 -27.68
C PHE A 786 4.99 10.27 -26.77
N ALA A 787 4.26 11.26 -27.30
CA ALA A 787 3.40 12.13 -26.51
C ALA A 787 2.22 11.40 -25.84
N ASP A 788 1.83 10.21 -26.29
CA ASP A 788 0.83 9.36 -25.65
C ASP A 788 1.40 8.28 -24.72
N LEU A 789 2.70 8.30 -24.46
CA LEU A 789 3.38 7.40 -23.52
C LEU A 789 3.70 8.10 -22.20
N THR A 790 3.50 7.38 -21.09
CA THR A 790 4.00 7.84 -19.79
C THR A 790 5.54 7.77 -19.78
N LEU A 791 6.18 8.46 -18.84
CA LEU A 791 7.64 8.40 -18.71
C LEU A 791 8.13 6.97 -18.47
N GLU A 792 7.40 6.17 -17.70
CA GLU A 792 7.72 4.77 -17.44
C GLU A 792 7.57 3.90 -18.69
N GLU A 793 6.49 4.08 -19.45
CA GLU A 793 6.30 3.36 -20.71
C GLU A 793 7.39 3.71 -21.73
N TYR A 794 7.75 4.99 -21.84
CA TYR A 794 8.87 5.44 -22.67
C TYR A 794 10.20 4.81 -22.24
N ARG A 795 10.51 4.84 -20.94
CA ARG A 795 11.73 4.23 -20.37
C ARG A 795 11.85 2.75 -20.68
N ARG A 796 10.75 2.00 -20.52
CA ARG A 796 10.74 0.55 -20.72
C ARG A 796 10.75 0.13 -22.19
N ARG A 797 10.21 0.95 -23.10
CA ARG A 797 9.98 0.56 -24.50
C ARG A 797 11.03 1.07 -25.47
N VAL A 798 11.77 2.12 -25.14
CA VAL A 798 12.61 2.83 -26.14
C VAL A 798 14.06 3.02 -25.70
N LEU A 799 14.37 2.81 -24.42
CA LEU A 799 15.74 2.86 -23.87
C LEU A 799 16.34 1.44 -23.79
N GLY A 800 17.66 1.31 -23.91
CA GLY A 800 18.28 -0.01 -24.06
C GLY A 800 19.80 -0.09 -23.92
N TYR A 801 20.49 0.97 -23.50
CA TYR A 801 21.93 0.89 -23.24
C TYR A 801 22.23 0.16 -21.92
N ARG A 802 23.23 -0.72 -21.91
CA ARG A 802 23.63 -1.50 -20.71
C ARG A 802 25.14 -1.60 -20.53
N GLY A 803 25.77 -0.50 -20.10
CA GLY A 803 27.23 -0.45 -19.85
C GLY A 803 27.73 -1.23 -18.62
N ARG A 804 28.80 -2.01 -18.75
CA ARG A 804 29.55 -2.70 -17.69
C ARG A 804 30.72 -1.84 -17.19
N ARG A 805 30.74 -1.55 -15.88
CA ARG A 805 31.68 -0.60 -15.24
C ARG A 805 33.15 -1.02 -15.11
N ASN A 806 33.62 -2.18 -15.58
CA ASN A 806 34.96 -2.69 -15.20
C ASN A 806 35.67 -3.52 -16.30
N VAL A 807 36.06 -2.90 -17.42
CA VAL A 807 37.07 -3.50 -18.32
C VAL A 807 38.15 -2.46 -18.63
N ALA A 808 39.41 -2.83 -18.44
CA ALA A 808 40.54 -1.98 -18.82
C ALA A 808 40.60 -1.86 -20.36
N ARG A 809 40.34 -0.65 -20.87
CA ARG A 809 40.05 -0.37 -22.28
C ARG A 809 41.19 0.37 -22.98
N ARG A 810 41.34 0.19 -24.30
CA ARG A 810 42.35 0.88 -25.13
C ARG A 810 41.90 2.32 -25.39
N VAL A 811 42.37 3.23 -24.54
CA VAL A 811 42.13 4.67 -24.71
C VAL A 811 43.01 5.21 -25.83
N GLY A 812 42.40 5.82 -26.85
CA GLY A 812 43.12 6.54 -27.90
C GLY A 812 43.81 7.79 -27.33
N SER A 813 45.10 7.96 -27.62
CA SER A 813 45.83 9.20 -27.32
C SER A 813 45.55 10.21 -28.42
N ALA A 814 44.78 11.26 -28.13
CA ALA A 814 44.65 12.39 -29.04
C ALA A 814 46.00 13.08 -29.24
N ARG A 815 46.26 13.55 -30.47
CA ARG A 815 47.41 14.41 -30.78
C ARG A 815 47.09 15.82 -30.28
N ALA A 816 47.65 16.19 -29.14
CA ALA A 816 47.64 17.57 -28.68
C ALA A 816 48.46 18.44 -29.65
N GLY A 817 47.82 19.39 -30.37
CA GLY A 817 48.60 20.43 -31.05
C GLY A 817 47.98 21.19 -32.23
N ASP A 818 46.85 20.79 -32.82
CA ASP A 818 46.27 21.49 -33.97
C ASP A 818 44.97 22.23 -33.59
N ASP A 819 44.75 23.43 -34.13
CA ASP A 819 43.50 24.18 -33.99
C ASP A 819 42.33 23.34 -34.55
N LEU A 820 41.49 22.78 -33.68
CA LEU A 820 40.28 22.07 -34.09
C LEU A 820 39.34 23.04 -34.82
N PRO A 821 38.58 22.58 -35.83
CA PRO A 821 37.54 23.41 -36.44
C PRO A 821 36.56 23.91 -35.38
N ASP A 822 36.13 25.18 -35.49
CA ASP A 822 35.15 25.79 -34.58
C ASP A 822 33.80 25.05 -34.59
N ALA A 823 33.44 24.46 -35.73
CA ALA A 823 32.25 23.64 -35.90
C ALA A 823 32.49 22.51 -36.91
N VAL A 824 31.85 21.37 -36.68
CA VAL A 824 31.84 20.21 -37.58
C VAL A 824 30.40 19.70 -37.67
N ASP A 825 29.93 19.40 -38.89
CA ASP A 825 28.63 18.80 -39.15
C ASP A 825 28.76 17.73 -40.24
N TRP A 826 28.92 16.46 -39.83
CA TRP A 826 29.14 15.35 -40.75
C TRP A 826 27.96 15.10 -41.69
N ARG A 827 26.76 15.62 -41.37
CA ARG A 827 25.59 15.57 -42.25
C ARG A 827 25.83 16.37 -43.53
N GLN A 828 26.47 17.54 -43.40
CA GLN A 828 26.79 18.42 -44.54
C GLN A 828 27.95 17.88 -45.37
N LEU A 829 28.79 17.02 -44.77
CA LEU A 829 29.92 16.36 -45.41
C LEU A 829 29.54 15.00 -46.04
N GLY A 830 28.27 14.60 -45.99
CA GLY A 830 27.78 13.35 -46.59
C GLY A 830 28.10 12.08 -45.80
N ALA A 831 28.64 12.19 -44.58
CA ALA A 831 29.06 11.06 -43.75
C ALA A 831 28.00 10.61 -42.74
N VAL A 832 26.72 10.89 -42.99
CA VAL A 832 25.61 10.51 -42.11
C VAL A 832 24.41 10.07 -42.95
N THR A 833 23.96 8.83 -42.76
CA THR A 833 22.75 8.28 -43.38
C THR A 833 21.47 8.94 -42.83
N ASP A 834 20.32 8.64 -43.45
CA ASP A 834 19.02 9.06 -42.95
C ASP A 834 18.77 8.58 -41.50
N VAL A 835 17.88 9.29 -40.79
CA VAL A 835 17.50 8.91 -39.42
C VAL A 835 16.58 7.70 -39.46
N LYS A 836 16.99 6.63 -38.78
CA LYS A 836 16.25 5.37 -38.67
C LYS A 836 15.31 5.35 -37.44
N ASN A 837 14.53 4.28 -37.29
CA ASN A 837 13.58 4.10 -36.19
C ASN A 837 13.72 2.71 -35.56
N GLN A 838 14.21 2.64 -34.31
CA GLN A 838 14.39 1.40 -33.56
C GLN A 838 13.07 0.76 -33.07
N GLY A 839 11.93 1.45 -33.19
CA GLY A 839 10.65 0.95 -32.71
C GLY A 839 10.62 0.76 -31.19
N GLN A 840 10.09 -0.38 -30.73
CA GLN A 840 10.01 -0.75 -29.31
C GLN A 840 11.17 -1.65 -28.84
N CYS A 841 12.16 -1.86 -29.70
CA CYS A 841 13.35 -2.65 -29.39
C CYS A 841 14.37 -1.77 -28.67
N GLY A 842 14.97 -2.25 -27.58
CA GLY A 842 16.10 -1.61 -26.88
C GLY A 842 17.42 -1.69 -27.66
N GLY A 843 17.38 -1.64 -28.99
CA GLY A 843 18.53 -1.81 -29.89
C GLY A 843 19.39 -0.56 -30.09
N CYS A 844 19.21 0.51 -29.31
CA CYS A 844 19.89 1.80 -29.51
C CYS A 844 21.43 1.71 -29.56
N TRP A 845 22.00 0.72 -28.86
CA TRP A 845 23.44 0.42 -28.90
C TRP A 845 23.89 -0.01 -30.30
N ALA A 846 23.12 -0.84 -31.00
CA ALA A 846 23.40 -1.24 -32.37
C ALA A 846 23.26 -0.05 -33.34
N PHE A 847 22.20 0.75 -33.24
CA PHE A 847 22.00 1.96 -34.06
C PHE A 847 23.13 2.97 -33.88
N SER A 848 23.59 3.18 -32.63
CA SER A 848 24.69 4.09 -32.34
C SER A 848 26.01 3.61 -32.96
N ALA A 849 26.32 2.32 -32.85
CA ALA A 849 27.53 1.72 -33.41
C ALA A 849 27.51 1.74 -34.95
N VAL A 850 26.40 1.30 -35.54
CA VAL A 850 26.23 1.26 -37.00
C VAL A 850 26.38 2.65 -37.60
N ALA A 851 25.75 3.69 -37.04
CA ALA A 851 25.89 5.04 -37.56
C ALA A 851 27.34 5.57 -37.51
N ALA A 852 28.15 5.14 -36.53
CA ALA A 852 29.58 5.47 -36.50
C ALA A 852 30.40 4.71 -37.55
N ILE A 853 30.04 3.44 -37.84
CA ILE A 853 30.66 2.62 -38.90
C ILE A 853 30.34 3.21 -40.28
N GLU A 854 29.08 3.58 -40.52
CA GLU A 854 28.63 4.21 -41.77
C GLU A 854 29.43 5.50 -42.04
N GLY A 855 29.59 6.33 -41.00
CA GLY A 855 30.33 7.59 -41.08
C GLY A 855 31.80 7.42 -41.40
N ILE A 856 32.51 6.54 -40.68
CA ILE A 856 33.94 6.31 -40.98
C ILE A 856 34.14 5.66 -42.35
N ASN A 857 33.19 4.84 -42.80
CA ASN A 857 33.25 4.24 -44.12
C ASN A 857 33.16 5.28 -45.24
N GLU A 858 32.25 6.24 -45.15
CA GLU A 858 32.21 7.37 -46.09
C GLU A 858 33.51 8.16 -46.06
N ILE A 859 34.03 8.49 -44.86
CA ILE A 859 35.24 9.31 -44.71
C ILE A 859 36.46 8.66 -45.38
N VAL A 860 36.60 7.33 -45.29
CA VAL A 860 37.76 6.59 -45.81
C VAL A 860 37.58 6.16 -47.26
N THR A 861 36.37 5.80 -47.67
CA THR A 861 36.12 5.16 -48.98
C THR A 861 35.35 6.04 -49.97
N GLY A 862 34.69 7.11 -49.50
CA GLY A 862 33.77 7.93 -50.29
C GLY A 862 32.47 7.21 -50.68
N SER A 863 32.09 6.17 -49.92
CA SER A 863 30.85 5.42 -50.11
C SER A 863 30.00 5.36 -48.85
N LEU A 864 28.93 6.15 -48.79
CA LEU A 864 27.94 6.09 -47.72
C LEU A 864 26.99 4.91 -47.97
N VAL A 865 27.06 3.91 -47.10
CA VAL A 865 26.25 2.68 -47.19
C VAL A 865 25.34 2.62 -45.97
N SER A 866 24.06 2.32 -46.16
CA SER A 866 23.13 2.05 -45.05
C SER A 866 23.32 0.60 -44.60
N LEU A 867 23.79 0.39 -43.38
CA LEU A 867 24.16 -0.93 -42.84
C LEU A 867 23.09 -1.47 -41.88
N SER A 868 23.09 -2.78 -41.63
CA SER A 868 22.04 -3.45 -40.86
C SER A 868 22.26 -3.40 -39.35
N GLU A 869 21.37 -2.71 -38.63
CA GLU A 869 21.32 -2.86 -37.17
C GLU A 869 20.78 -4.22 -36.72
N GLN A 870 19.91 -4.84 -37.51
CA GLN A 870 19.29 -6.12 -37.19
C GLN A 870 20.30 -7.26 -37.19
N GLU A 871 21.27 -7.25 -38.11
CA GLU A 871 22.38 -8.22 -38.09
C GLU A 871 23.14 -8.15 -36.77
N VAL A 872 23.46 -6.93 -36.29
CA VAL A 872 24.13 -6.75 -35.00
C VAL A 872 23.24 -7.24 -33.85
N ILE A 873 21.95 -6.92 -33.87
CA ILE A 873 20.98 -7.34 -32.84
C ILE A 873 20.83 -8.87 -32.77
N ASP A 874 20.78 -9.55 -33.91
CA ASP A 874 20.53 -10.99 -33.98
C ASP A 874 21.81 -11.83 -33.80
N CYS A 875 22.95 -11.32 -34.27
CA CYS A 875 24.20 -12.09 -34.39
C CYS A 875 25.27 -11.74 -33.35
N ASP A 876 25.20 -10.59 -32.67
CA ASP A 876 26.11 -10.30 -31.56
C ASP A 876 25.73 -11.11 -30.32
N SER A 877 26.46 -12.21 -30.11
CA SER A 877 26.27 -13.10 -28.96
C SER A 877 26.77 -12.54 -27.61
N GLN A 878 27.46 -11.40 -27.58
CA GLN A 878 27.93 -10.78 -26.33
C GLN A 878 26.87 -9.91 -25.67
N ASP A 879 25.96 -9.34 -26.48
CA ASP A 879 24.85 -8.51 -26.04
C ASP A 879 23.51 -9.25 -26.06
N ASN A 880 22.42 -8.57 -25.68
CA ASN A 880 21.12 -9.19 -25.45
C ASN A 880 20.06 -8.71 -26.45
N GLY A 881 20.45 -8.38 -27.67
CA GLY A 881 19.57 -7.89 -28.72
C GLY A 881 18.72 -6.68 -28.28
N CYS A 882 17.41 -6.80 -28.38
CA CYS A 882 16.42 -5.82 -27.96
C CYS A 882 16.35 -5.60 -26.44
N ASN A 883 16.97 -6.47 -25.63
CA ASN A 883 17.11 -6.26 -24.19
C ASN A 883 18.33 -5.40 -23.84
N GLY A 884 19.12 -4.98 -24.83
CA GLY A 884 20.18 -4.00 -24.67
C GLY A 884 21.60 -4.55 -24.77
N GLY A 885 22.53 -3.63 -24.96
CA GLY A 885 23.94 -3.91 -25.25
C GLY A 885 24.85 -2.69 -25.18
N GLU A 886 26.07 -2.83 -25.70
CA GLU A 886 27.13 -1.82 -25.72
C GLU A 886 27.71 -1.61 -27.13
N MET A 887 28.00 -0.37 -27.51
CA MET A 887 28.52 -0.06 -28.85
C MET A 887 29.89 -0.72 -29.13
N GLN A 888 30.71 -0.90 -28.09
CA GLN A 888 32.00 -1.57 -28.20
C GLN A 888 31.88 -3.05 -28.59
N ASN A 889 30.87 -3.75 -28.06
CA ASN A 889 30.61 -5.15 -28.41
C ASN A 889 30.14 -5.26 -29.86
N ALA A 890 29.28 -4.34 -30.31
CA ALA A 890 28.89 -4.22 -31.71
C ALA A 890 30.10 -4.01 -32.64
N PHE A 891 31.05 -3.13 -32.28
CA PHE A 891 32.28 -2.97 -33.07
C PHE A 891 33.11 -4.26 -33.09
N GLN A 892 33.26 -4.92 -31.94
CA GLN A 892 33.98 -6.18 -31.85
C GLN A 892 33.32 -7.27 -32.70
N PHE A 893 31.98 -7.36 -32.69
CA PHE A 893 31.21 -8.26 -33.55
C PHE A 893 31.52 -8.00 -35.03
N VAL A 894 31.47 -6.75 -35.50
CA VAL A 894 31.74 -6.44 -36.92
C VAL A 894 33.16 -6.82 -37.32
N ILE A 895 34.14 -6.68 -36.41
CA ILE A 895 35.53 -7.14 -36.64
C ILE A 895 35.57 -8.66 -36.78
N ASP A 896 34.96 -9.38 -35.83
CA ASP A 896 35.01 -10.84 -35.76
C ASP A 896 34.19 -11.51 -36.88
N ASN A 897 33.08 -10.91 -37.28
CA ASN A 897 32.24 -11.33 -38.40
C ASN A 897 32.93 -11.08 -39.76
N GLY A 898 33.96 -10.23 -39.79
CA GLY A 898 34.67 -9.85 -41.01
C GLY A 898 33.90 -8.85 -41.86
N GLY A 899 33.02 -8.07 -41.24
CA GLY A 899 32.20 -7.01 -41.84
C GLY A 899 30.74 -7.08 -41.43
N ILE A 900 29.94 -6.20 -42.02
CA ILE A 900 28.50 -6.03 -41.77
C ILE A 900 27.76 -5.81 -43.10
N ASP A 901 26.55 -6.34 -43.21
CA ASP A 901 25.68 -6.28 -44.39
C ASP A 901 24.91 -4.96 -44.50
N THR A 902 24.29 -4.76 -45.66
CA THR A 902 23.41 -3.60 -45.88
C THR A 902 22.08 -3.77 -45.15
N GLU A 903 21.44 -2.65 -44.83
CA GLU A 903 20.04 -2.61 -44.36
C GLU A 903 19.07 -3.23 -45.39
N ALA A 904 19.42 -3.31 -46.67
CA ALA A 904 18.57 -3.92 -47.69
C ALA A 904 18.64 -5.46 -47.67
N ASP A 905 19.80 -6.03 -47.32
CA ASP A 905 20.03 -7.49 -47.30
C ASP A 905 19.61 -8.10 -45.95
N TYR A 906 19.83 -7.36 -44.86
CA TYR A 906 19.36 -7.71 -43.52
C TYR A 906 18.46 -6.61 -42.90
N PRO A 907 17.23 -6.37 -43.43
CA PRO A 907 16.34 -5.33 -42.93
C PRO A 907 15.96 -5.41 -41.46
N PHE A 908 15.80 -4.23 -40.86
CA PHE A 908 15.31 -4.05 -39.50
C PHE A 908 13.83 -4.42 -39.32
N ILE A 909 13.56 -5.24 -38.31
CA ILE A 909 12.21 -5.70 -37.95
C ILE A 909 11.79 -5.28 -36.53
N GLY A 910 12.75 -4.89 -35.68
CA GLY A 910 12.46 -4.35 -34.35
C GLY A 910 12.10 -5.38 -33.29
N THR A 911 12.52 -6.63 -33.47
CA THR A 911 12.44 -7.72 -32.48
C THR A 911 13.66 -8.63 -32.61
N ASP A 912 13.99 -9.41 -31.58
CA ASP A 912 15.04 -10.42 -31.63
C ASP A 912 14.66 -11.56 -32.58
N GLU A 913 15.56 -11.90 -33.50
CA GLU A 913 15.49 -13.14 -34.29
C GLU A 913 16.75 -14.00 -34.08
N THR A 914 16.69 -15.23 -34.55
CA THR A 914 17.90 -16.07 -34.64
C THR A 914 18.77 -15.56 -35.78
N CYS A 915 20.06 -15.30 -35.52
CA CYS A 915 21.05 -14.93 -36.55
C CYS A 915 20.93 -15.80 -37.82
N ASP A 916 20.51 -15.20 -38.93
CA ASP A 916 20.30 -15.92 -40.20
C ASP A 916 21.58 -15.92 -41.04
N ALA A 917 22.32 -17.02 -40.96
CA ALA A 917 23.55 -17.23 -41.72
C ALA A 917 23.37 -17.20 -43.25
N ASN A 918 22.14 -17.31 -43.79
CA ASN A 918 21.90 -17.18 -45.23
C ASN A 918 21.73 -15.72 -45.67
N ARG A 919 21.39 -14.83 -44.72
CA ARG A 919 21.30 -13.38 -44.93
C ARG A 919 22.64 -12.72 -44.65
N VAL A 920 23.41 -13.25 -43.69
CA VAL A 920 24.79 -12.85 -43.40
C VAL A 920 25.73 -13.28 -44.52
N ASN A 921 25.92 -12.47 -45.56
CA ASN A 921 26.55 -12.95 -46.79
C ASN A 921 27.48 -11.96 -47.52
N GLU A 922 27.18 -10.66 -47.56
CA GLU A 922 27.94 -9.72 -48.40
C GLU A 922 29.07 -9.01 -47.64
N ARG A 923 28.90 -8.75 -46.33
CA ARG A 923 29.84 -8.10 -45.41
C ARG A 923 30.47 -6.85 -46.04
N VAL A 924 29.61 -6.00 -46.56
CA VAL A 924 29.95 -4.90 -47.48
C VAL A 924 30.87 -3.84 -46.86
N VAL A 925 30.85 -3.69 -45.53
CA VAL A 925 31.71 -2.75 -44.80
C VAL A 925 32.46 -3.46 -43.69
N THR A 926 33.76 -3.19 -43.59
CA THR A 926 34.65 -3.68 -42.52
C THR A 926 35.26 -2.52 -41.73
N ILE A 927 35.61 -2.80 -40.47
CA ILE A 927 36.42 -1.91 -39.62
C ILE A 927 37.65 -2.67 -39.15
N ASP A 928 38.76 -1.97 -38.92
CA ASP A 928 40.04 -2.60 -38.57
C ASP A 928 40.23 -2.72 -37.05
N SER A 929 39.64 -1.81 -36.27
CA SER A 929 39.62 -1.82 -34.80
C SER A 929 38.59 -0.81 -34.27
N PHE A 930 38.52 -0.59 -32.96
CA PHE A 930 37.81 0.53 -32.35
C PHE A 930 38.63 1.12 -31.19
N MET A 931 38.33 2.36 -30.81
CA MET A 931 38.96 3.06 -29.69
C MET A 931 37.91 3.70 -28.79
N ASP A 932 38.21 3.73 -27.49
CA ASP A 932 37.44 4.50 -26.53
C ASP A 932 38.02 5.92 -26.41
N VAL A 933 37.12 6.89 -26.26
CA VAL A 933 37.44 8.27 -25.91
C VAL A 933 37.71 8.34 -24.41
N ALA A 934 38.61 9.23 -23.99
CA ALA A 934 38.88 9.43 -22.56
C ALA A 934 37.59 9.81 -21.81
N THR A 935 37.23 9.00 -20.81
CA THR A 935 36.00 9.19 -20.02
C THR A 935 36.01 10.53 -19.29
N ASN A 936 34.86 11.19 -19.24
CA ASN A 936 34.63 12.48 -18.57
C ASN A 936 35.52 13.60 -19.14
N ASN A 937 35.70 13.60 -20.47
CA ASN A 937 36.52 14.59 -21.15
C ASN A 937 35.85 15.05 -22.46
N GLU A 938 35.08 16.14 -22.40
CA GLU A 938 34.44 16.74 -23.58
C GLU A 938 35.46 17.22 -24.63
N THR A 939 36.68 17.58 -24.24
CA THR A 939 37.74 17.96 -25.19
C THR A 939 38.21 16.76 -26.00
N ALA A 940 38.45 15.61 -25.34
CA ALA A 940 38.80 14.38 -26.04
C ALA A 940 37.65 13.90 -26.96
N LEU A 941 36.41 14.08 -26.52
CA LEU A 941 35.24 13.83 -27.36
C LEU A 941 35.19 14.77 -28.57
N GLN A 942 35.52 16.06 -28.38
CA GLN A 942 35.54 17.04 -29.47
C GLN A 942 36.58 16.69 -30.52
N GLU A 943 37.78 16.28 -30.10
CA GLU A 943 38.86 15.83 -30.98
C GLU A 943 38.45 14.61 -31.81
N ALA A 944 37.77 13.64 -31.19
CA ALA A 944 37.24 12.47 -31.87
C ALA A 944 36.14 12.84 -32.88
N VAL A 945 35.16 13.65 -32.45
CA VAL A 945 34.05 14.11 -33.31
C VAL A 945 34.54 14.99 -34.47
N ALA A 946 35.63 15.74 -34.27
CA ALA A 946 36.25 16.53 -35.33
C ALA A 946 36.82 15.66 -36.46
N SER A 947 37.12 14.39 -36.17
CA SER A 947 37.72 13.44 -37.12
C SER A 947 36.68 12.51 -37.77
N GLN A 948 35.60 12.16 -37.06
CA GLN A 948 34.54 11.27 -37.54
C GLN A 948 33.31 11.28 -36.61
N PRO A 949 32.15 10.74 -37.02
CA PRO A 949 31.06 10.44 -36.09
C PRO A 949 31.49 9.47 -34.97
N VAL A 950 31.01 9.72 -33.74
CA VAL A 950 31.38 8.97 -32.53
C VAL A 950 30.13 8.43 -31.84
N SER A 951 30.14 7.15 -31.48
CA SER A 951 29.09 6.54 -30.66
C SER A 951 29.22 7.00 -29.22
N VAL A 952 28.14 7.48 -28.61
CA VAL A 952 28.10 7.97 -27.23
C VAL A 952 26.88 7.42 -26.50
N ALA A 953 27.00 7.17 -25.20
CA ALA A 953 25.86 6.86 -24.34
C ALA A 953 25.42 8.09 -23.54
N ILE A 954 24.11 8.24 -23.34
CA ILE A 954 23.52 9.36 -22.60
C ILE A 954 22.44 8.86 -21.64
N ASP A 955 22.13 9.68 -20.64
CA ASP A 955 20.92 9.57 -19.83
C ASP A 955 19.76 10.28 -20.56
N ALA A 956 18.85 9.48 -21.14
CA ALA A 956 17.69 9.94 -21.89
C ALA A 956 16.37 9.70 -21.15
N ASN A 957 16.39 9.35 -19.85
CA ASN A 957 15.20 8.95 -19.08
C ASN A 957 14.33 10.11 -18.57
N SER A 958 14.52 11.34 -19.07
CA SER A 958 13.74 12.50 -18.63
C SER A 958 12.58 12.81 -19.59
N ARG A 959 11.48 13.31 -19.02
CA ARG A 959 10.29 13.76 -19.78
C ARG A 959 10.61 14.88 -20.78
N ALA A 960 11.58 15.73 -20.47
CA ALA A 960 12.05 16.77 -21.38
C ALA A 960 12.81 16.20 -22.59
N PHE A 961 13.54 15.10 -22.41
CA PHE A 961 14.21 14.40 -23.51
C PHE A 961 13.18 13.68 -24.39
N GLN A 962 12.24 12.95 -23.79
CA GLN A 962 11.11 12.28 -24.48
C GLN A 962 10.37 13.23 -25.45
N LEU A 963 10.14 14.47 -25.02
CA LEU A 963 9.34 15.47 -25.73
C LEU A 963 10.18 16.56 -26.42
N TYR A 964 11.49 16.39 -26.54
CA TYR A 964 12.37 17.38 -27.17
C TYR A 964 11.95 17.65 -28.62
N LYS A 965 11.90 18.93 -29.01
CA LYS A 965 11.56 19.35 -30.38
C LYS A 965 12.63 20.19 -31.05
N SER A 966 13.21 21.18 -30.37
CA SER A 966 14.23 22.05 -30.98
C SER A 966 15.04 22.87 -29.97
N GLY A 967 16.17 23.43 -30.41
CA GLY A 967 17.06 24.28 -29.61
C GLY A 967 18.14 23.51 -28.86
N ILE A 968 18.97 24.21 -28.09
CA ILE A 968 20.10 23.58 -27.38
C ILE A 968 19.62 23.07 -26.02
N PHE A 969 19.46 21.76 -25.94
CA PHE A 969 19.09 21.03 -24.74
C PHE A 969 20.11 21.25 -23.64
N SER A 970 19.65 21.86 -22.54
CA SER A 970 20.45 22.09 -21.33
C SER A 970 19.54 21.99 -20.12
N LYS A 971 19.55 20.85 -19.44
CA LYS A 971 18.74 20.55 -18.27
C LYS A 971 19.50 19.57 -17.38
N LYS A 972 19.28 19.61 -16.07
CA LYS A 972 19.79 18.58 -15.15
C LYS A 972 19.31 17.19 -15.59
N CYS A 973 20.23 16.44 -16.19
CA CYS A 973 20.13 15.01 -16.46
C CYS A 973 20.93 14.24 -15.40
N GLY A 974 20.59 12.96 -15.21
CA GLY A 974 21.44 12.07 -14.43
C GLY A 974 22.69 11.63 -15.20
N THR A 975 23.39 10.65 -14.63
CA THR A 975 24.55 9.97 -15.22
C THR A 975 24.35 8.46 -15.27
N GLN A 976 23.08 8.03 -15.24
CA GLN A 976 22.70 6.63 -15.44
C GLN A 976 22.43 6.45 -16.93
N LEU A 977 23.50 6.18 -17.68
CA LEU A 977 23.43 6.03 -19.13
C LEU A 977 22.48 4.88 -19.49
N ASP A 978 21.49 5.17 -20.34
CA ASP A 978 20.40 4.25 -20.69
C ASP A 978 20.03 4.29 -22.18
N HIS A 979 20.65 5.18 -22.96
CA HIS A 979 20.42 5.29 -24.40
C HIS A 979 21.71 5.51 -25.19
N GLY A 980 21.89 4.74 -26.26
CA GLY A 980 23.01 4.87 -27.20
C GLY A 980 22.63 5.76 -28.38
N VAL A 981 23.46 6.77 -28.67
CA VAL A 981 23.27 7.75 -29.76
C VAL A 981 24.60 8.06 -30.44
N THR A 982 24.61 8.84 -31.52
CA THR A 982 25.85 9.16 -32.25
C THR A 982 26.08 10.66 -32.29
N ALA A 983 27.20 11.13 -31.76
CA ALA A 983 27.66 12.50 -31.94
C ALA A 983 28.21 12.66 -33.37
N VAL A 984 27.49 13.43 -34.20
CA VAL A 984 27.78 13.63 -35.63
C VAL A 984 28.30 15.05 -35.92
N GLY A 985 28.59 15.82 -34.89
CA GLY A 985 29.10 17.17 -35.04
C GLY A 985 29.05 17.98 -33.75
N TYR A 986 29.54 19.21 -33.83
CA TYR A 986 29.47 20.21 -32.78
C TYR A 986 29.53 21.61 -33.39
N GLY A 987 29.14 22.61 -32.60
CA GLY A 987 29.28 24.01 -32.98
C GLY A 987 28.98 24.96 -31.83
N THR A 988 28.78 26.22 -32.18
CA THR A 988 28.41 27.31 -31.28
C THR A 988 27.29 28.10 -31.93
N ASP A 989 26.23 28.44 -31.18
CA ASP A 989 25.14 29.26 -31.72
C ASP A 989 25.49 30.75 -31.76
N GLU A 990 24.60 31.56 -32.36
CA GLU A 990 24.76 33.01 -32.46
C GLU A 990 24.86 33.73 -31.10
N LYS A 991 24.45 33.07 -30.02
CA LYS A 991 24.49 33.59 -28.64
C LYS A 991 25.75 33.12 -27.89
N GLY A 992 26.66 32.42 -28.56
CA GLY A 992 27.88 31.89 -27.97
C GLY A 992 27.69 30.63 -27.15
N LYS A 993 26.57 29.90 -27.32
CA LYS A 993 26.31 28.64 -26.61
C LYS A 993 26.81 27.45 -27.44
N ASP A 994 27.73 26.70 -26.86
CA ASP A 994 28.30 25.50 -27.47
C ASP A 994 27.33 24.33 -27.43
N TYR A 995 27.31 23.53 -28.50
CA TYR A 995 26.49 22.34 -28.59
C TYR A 995 27.15 21.18 -29.35
N TRP A 996 26.72 19.96 -29.02
CA TRP A 996 26.88 18.73 -29.79
C TRP A 996 25.70 18.56 -30.74
N ILE A 997 25.93 18.03 -31.94
CA ILE A 997 24.88 17.56 -32.86
C ILE A 997 24.80 16.04 -32.71
N VAL A 998 23.68 15.54 -32.20
CA VAL A 998 23.53 14.13 -31.85
C VAL A 998 22.41 13.51 -32.70
N LYS A 999 22.73 12.43 -33.43
CA LYS A 999 21.79 11.61 -34.19
C LYS A 999 21.11 10.62 -33.25
N ASN A 1000 19.78 10.62 -33.23
CA ASN A 1000 18.97 9.66 -32.49
C ASN A 1000 18.38 8.60 -33.45
N SER A 1001 17.75 7.57 -32.91
CA SER A 1001 17.18 6.41 -33.62
C SER A 1001 15.65 6.33 -33.50
N TRP A 1002 14.98 7.47 -33.36
CA TRP A 1002 13.52 7.57 -33.11
C TRP A 1002 12.73 8.19 -34.26
N SER A 1003 13.19 7.97 -35.50
CA SER A 1003 12.68 8.59 -36.74
C SER A 1003 12.88 10.11 -36.82
N ALA A 1004 12.69 10.66 -38.03
CA ALA A 1004 12.76 12.09 -38.28
C ALA A 1004 11.63 12.90 -37.61
N SER A 1005 10.60 12.26 -37.06
CA SER A 1005 9.47 12.95 -36.42
C SER A 1005 9.76 13.42 -34.98
N TRP A 1006 10.81 12.88 -34.35
CA TRP A 1006 11.29 13.30 -33.03
C TRP A 1006 12.39 14.36 -33.15
N GLY A 1007 12.45 15.32 -32.22
CA GLY A 1007 13.52 16.34 -32.21
C GLY A 1007 13.62 17.22 -33.46
N GLU A 1008 14.85 17.65 -33.76
CA GLU A 1008 15.20 18.46 -34.93
C GLU A 1008 15.43 17.55 -36.14
N ALA A 1009 14.34 17.00 -36.69
CA ALA A 1009 14.37 16.00 -37.77
C ALA A 1009 15.15 14.72 -37.41
N GLY A 1010 14.97 14.24 -36.18
CA GLY A 1010 15.64 13.05 -35.63
C GLY A 1010 16.95 13.34 -34.88
N TYR A 1011 17.33 14.61 -34.79
CA TYR A 1011 18.54 15.06 -34.11
C TYR A 1011 18.21 15.83 -32.84
N ILE A 1012 19.19 15.91 -31.94
CA ILE A 1012 19.16 16.80 -30.78
C ILE A 1012 20.47 17.59 -30.71
N ARG A 1013 20.35 18.89 -30.42
CA ARG A 1013 21.50 19.71 -30.02
C ARG A 1013 21.64 19.69 -28.52
N MET A 1014 22.69 19.05 -27.99
CA MET A 1014 22.95 18.97 -26.55
C MET A 1014 24.01 19.98 -26.14
N ALA A 1015 23.88 20.60 -24.97
CA ALA A 1015 24.87 21.56 -24.49
C ALA A 1015 26.26 20.92 -24.39
N ARG A 1016 27.26 21.64 -24.90
CA ARG A 1016 28.67 21.26 -24.84
C ARG A 1016 29.44 22.23 -23.94
N ASN A 1017 30.59 21.79 -23.43
CA ASN A 1017 31.45 22.59 -22.54
C ASN A 1017 30.71 22.99 -21.25
N VAL A 1018 29.95 22.04 -20.70
CA VAL A 1018 29.22 22.27 -19.45
C VAL A 1018 30.18 22.15 -18.26
N ARG A 1019 29.76 22.63 -17.08
CA ARG A 1019 30.61 22.56 -15.87
C ARG A 1019 30.91 21.12 -15.42
N SER A 1020 30.06 20.17 -15.80
CA SER A 1020 30.21 18.76 -15.43
C SER A 1020 31.27 18.11 -16.32
N PRO A 1021 32.30 17.46 -15.76
CA PRO A 1021 33.28 16.74 -16.58
C PRO A 1021 32.64 15.55 -17.33
N MET A 1022 31.51 15.02 -16.85
CA MET A 1022 30.75 13.97 -17.53
C MET A 1022 30.04 14.46 -18.81
N GLY A 1023 30.03 15.77 -19.09
CA GLY A 1023 29.22 16.38 -20.14
C GLY A 1023 27.72 16.40 -19.79
N GLU A 1024 26.93 17.06 -20.63
CA GLU A 1024 25.47 17.13 -20.46
C GLU A 1024 24.85 15.73 -20.62
N CYS A 1025 24.06 15.29 -19.64
CA CYS A 1025 23.46 13.95 -19.59
C CYS A 1025 24.47 12.79 -19.71
N GLY A 1026 25.73 13.01 -19.30
CA GLY A 1026 26.76 11.98 -19.31
C GLY A 1026 27.36 11.69 -20.69
N ILE A 1027 27.14 12.54 -21.69
CA ILE A 1027 27.59 12.32 -23.08
C ILE A 1027 29.10 12.02 -23.24
N ALA A 1028 29.94 12.45 -22.29
CA ALA A 1028 31.38 12.20 -22.29
C ALA A 1028 31.81 11.00 -21.42
N MET A 1029 30.87 10.26 -20.82
CA MET A 1029 31.18 9.14 -19.91
C MET A 1029 31.54 7.86 -20.64
N ASP A 1030 30.82 7.55 -21.73
CA ASP A 1030 31.02 6.33 -22.51
C ASP A 1030 30.90 6.64 -23.99
N ALA A 1031 32.04 6.93 -24.60
CA ALA A 1031 32.16 7.31 -26.00
C ALA A 1031 33.23 6.47 -26.68
N SER A 1032 32.91 5.93 -27.85
CA SER A 1032 33.79 5.06 -28.62
C SER A 1032 33.55 5.24 -30.12
N TYR A 1033 34.57 4.93 -30.91
CA TYR A 1033 34.49 5.05 -32.37
C TYR A 1033 35.24 3.92 -33.08
N PRO A 1034 34.73 3.47 -34.24
CA PRO A 1034 35.40 2.48 -35.06
C PRO A 1034 36.56 3.13 -35.83
N VAL A 1035 37.61 2.36 -36.05
CA VAL A 1035 38.80 2.76 -36.82
C VAL A 1035 38.82 1.99 -38.13
N LYS A 1036 38.93 2.72 -39.24
CA LYS A 1036 39.08 2.16 -40.59
C LYS A 1036 40.23 2.86 -41.31
N ASN A 1037 41.14 2.07 -41.86
CA ASN A 1037 42.27 2.44 -42.71
C ASN A 1037 42.24 1.69 -44.04
N SER A 1038 41.50 0.58 -44.10
CA SER A 1038 41.42 -0.32 -45.25
C SER A 1038 40.21 -0.02 -46.15
N PRO A 1039 40.31 -0.13 -47.50
CA PRO A 1039 39.16 -0.06 -48.39
C PRO A 1039 38.19 -1.23 -48.15
N ASN A 1040 36.94 -1.11 -48.61
CA ASN A 1040 35.94 -2.18 -48.47
C ASN A 1040 36.32 -3.45 -49.25
N PRO A 1041 35.84 -4.63 -48.82
CA PRO A 1041 36.03 -5.87 -49.55
C PRO A 1041 35.52 -5.71 -51.00
N THR A 1042 36.35 -6.04 -51.99
CA THR A 1042 35.84 -6.14 -53.37
C THR A 1042 34.91 -7.36 -53.48
N ALA A 1043 33.91 -7.33 -54.36
CA ALA A 1043 33.02 -8.47 -54.60
C ALA A 1043 33.75 -9.79 -54.94
N ALA A 1044 35.02 -9.73 -55.36
CA ALA A 1044 35.89 -10.89 -55.58
C ALA A 1044 36.64 -11.38 -54.32
N GLY A 1045 36.77 -10.54 -53.29
CA GLY A 1045 37.46 -10.84 -52.04
C GLY A 1045 36.59 -11.51 -50.98
N ALA A 1046 35.29 -11.20 -50.92
CA ALA A 1046 34.34 -11.83 -49.99
C ALA A 1046 34.25 -13.36 -50.21
N ALA A 1047 34.36 -13.82 -51.46
CA ALA A 1047 34.36 -15.25 -51.80
C ALA A 1047 35.64 -16.01 -51.39
N MET A 1048 36.77 -15.35 -51.11
CA MET A 1048 38.02 -16.04 -50.69
C MET A 1048 38.15 -16.20 -49.17
N ALA A 1049 37.45 -15.41 -48.35
CA ALA A 1049 37.52 -15.50 -46.89
C ALA A 1049 36.79 -16.74 -46.34
N VAL A 1050 35.82 -17.29 -47.07
CA VAL A 1050 35.04 -18.48 -46.70
C VAL A 1050 35.85 -19.80 -46.80
N LEU A 1051 37.06 -19.77 -47.38
CA LEU A 1051 37.90 -20.96 -47.58
C LEU A 1051 39.10 -21.08 -46.61
N LYS A 1052 39.19 -20.20 -45.59
CA LYS A 1052 40.19 -20.29 -44.51
C LYS A 1052 39.56 -20.11 -43.12
N MET A 1053 38.56 -20.91 -42.78
CA MET A 1053 38.27 -21.33 -41.40
C MET A 1053 37.89 -22.81 -41.40
#